data_AF-A0A7V8E406-F1
#
_entry.id   AF-A0A7V8E406-F1
#
_cell.length_a   1.000
_cell.length_b   1.000
_cell.length_c   1.000
_cell.angle_alpha   90.00
_cell.angle_beta   90.00
_cell.angle_gamma   90.00
#
_symmetry.space_group_name_H-M   'P 1'
#
loop_
_entity.id
_entity.type
_entity.pdbx_description
1 polymer ?
#
loop_
_entity_poly.entity_id
_entity_poly.type
_entity_poly.pdbx_seq_one_letter_code
_entity_poly.pdbx_strand_id
1 'polypeptide(L)'
;MHFEHELLFALVAVDRGRCTPGQVVQAFVTWLNELDAARLTPDAKVQSLSSRIARESSMSEADNTAMLETVKGGAALPHFEKSLRSTLLSLRPPGEIAAWLRTYGAGGSPDPTFEPAPREQRYLLGAEIARGGLGRVVEARDRDLDREIAVKVLLEGNSRTVVERFLREARIMARLDHPNIVPVHDVGVVPGQNGSKQMYLCMKRVRGRDLLSLLRAMAAGEAGVREAWSRTRLLGVFQGVCQGMAYAHAQGVVHRDLKPGNVMIGDFGETYIVDWGLAKRLGEAEPAPAAEAGGSRSQGWGDGDVTSLTLVGQVIGTPAYMPPEQAQGRLAEVDALGDVYSLGAILFAILTWRAPFEGASAKVLADVIAGNLQPPSKRVEAAHVLGRPAPEPVPATLEAICLRAMSREKGSRHASARELHDEIQTYLDGAREREKRTAEASQRSAEGLRQLKRYLELSAEGRALHDESEALSLRYGSATAEERAAIWSMESRIETLTEDGMEAWSKSSVEFSRALEADPDWREALDGRCELIVERVLEAERKRDRQEEMIQRRALAQADRFGTYRLKLEAPGTLTLRAFAYSCDCLRPVTEKGFRVEFDDSTPVAWVDGRPRPDLAVSYAGQPVPVTRISPGTARWGHRPDCPREELRGTEVRIRRFEERERRLVPGAELRLGVTPIENLELPPGSWRCEIIPPAGSGLAPAIVPVRVERAGRWSQDVVLYPADRIPTGFHFVPGGPFVFGGTWAGGNAHRTVCTQDVFVSRFHVTFGEYLEFLNALTAAGRAEEAAGVQPRSTEGPYLS
;
A
#
# COMPACT_ATOMS: atom_id res chain seq x y z
N MET A 1 -22.04 16.54 -21.50
CA MET A 1 -22.97 17.64 -21.83
C MET A 1 -24.18 17.02 -22.53
N HIS A 2 -25.41 17.28 -22.07
CA HIS A 2 -26.62 16.86 -22.79
C HIS A 2 -26.84 17.80 -23.97
N PHE A 3 -26.36 17.39 -25.15
CA PHE A 3 -26.52 18.16 -26.41
C PHE A 3 -28.00 18.46 -26.73
N GLU A 4 -28.92 17.66 -26.18
CA GLU A 4 -30.36 17.88 -26.29
C GLU A 4 -30.76 19.23 -25.68
N HIS A 5 -30.28 19.57 -24.49
CA HIS A 5 -30.58 20.85 -23.84
C HIS A 5 -30.01 22.04 -24.62
N GLU A 6 -28.83 21.86 -25.21
CA GLU A 6 -28.15 22.85 -26.03
C GLU A 6 -28.93 23.16 -27.32
N LEU A 7 -29.45 22.12 -27.98
CA LEU A 7 -30.27 22.25 -29.19
C LEU A 7 -31.67 22.78 -28.89
N LEU A 8 -32.27 22.38 -27.77
CA LEU A 8 -33.53 22.92 -27.29
C LEU A 8 -33.43 24.43 -27.03
N PHE A 9 -32.35 24.87 -26.40
CA PHE A 9 -32.08 26.28 -26.19
C PHE A 9 -32.03 27.05 -27.53
N ALA A 10 -31.34 26.51 -28.53
CA ALA A 10 -31.26 27.11 -29.86
C ALA A 10 -32.64 27.29 -30.52
N LEU A 11 -33.54 26.32 -30.34
CA LEU A 11 -34.88 26.37 -30.93
C LEU A 11 -35.79 27.40 -30.26
N VAL A 12 -35.76 27.47 -28.93
CA VAL A 12 -36.51 28.48 -28.18
C VAL A 12 -36.00 29.88 -28.52
N ALA A 13 -34.69 30.02 -28.83
CA ALA A 13 -34.07 31.29 -29.22
C ALA A 13 -34.65 31.84 -30.53
N VAL A 14 -34.79 30.96 -31.53
CA VAL A 14 -35.34 31.28 -32.85
C VAL A 14 -36.82 31.61 -32.76
N ASP A 15 -37.59 30.78 -32.04
CA ASP A 15 -39.04 30.96 -31.87
C ASP A 15 -39.38 32.29 -31.18
N ARG A 16 -38.59 32.71 -30.18
CA ARG A 16 -38.74 34.01 -29.52
C ARG A 16 -38.12 35.19 -30.28
N GLY A 17 -37.66 34.97 -31.51
CA GLY A 17 -37.07 35.99 -32.37
C GLY A 17 -35.79 36.60 -31.83
N ARG A 18 -35.07 35.89 -30.94
CA ARG A 18 -33.82 36.38 -30.32
C ARG A 18 -32.58 36.04 -31.12
N CYS A 19 -32.67 35.06 -32.01
CA CYS A 19 -31.67 34.80 -33.04
C CYS A 19 -32.33 34.33 -34.33
N THR A 20 -31.60 34.41 -35.43
CA THR A 20 -32.04 33.90 -36.74
C THR A 20 -31.61 32.43 -36.94
N PRO A 21 -32.32 31.65 -37.78
CA PRO A 21 -31.88 30.31 -38.16
C PRO A 21 -30.45 30.28 -38.70
N GLY A 22 -30.03 31.31 -39.45
CA GLY A 22 -28.66 31.45 -39.96
C GLY A 22 -27.62 31.60 -38.86
N GLN A 23 -27.90 32.36 -37.81
CA GLN A 23 -27.02 32.47 -36.63
C GLN A 23 -26.91 31.14 -35.87
N VAL A 24 -28.01 30.37 -35.77
CA VAL A 24 -27.96 29.02 -35.17
C VAL A 24 -27.10 28.07 -35.98
N VAL A 25 -27.26 28.07 -37.31
CA VAL A 25 -26.44 27.24 -38.20
C VAL A 25 -24.95 27.61 -38.06
N GLN A 26 -24.63 28.90 -38.02
CA GLN A 26 -23.25 29.36 -37.87
C GLN A 26 -22.63 28.94 -36.54
N ALA A 27 -23.33 29.19 -35.42
CA ALA A 27 -22.89 28.76 -34.10
C ALA A 27 -22.70 27.24 -34.01
N PHE A 28 -23.60 26.49 -34.67
CA PHE A 28 -23.57 25.03 -34.70
C PHE A 28 -22.39 24.48 -35.51
N VAL A 29 -22.08 25.05 -36.67
CA VAL A 29 -20.90 24.68 -37.48
C VAL A 29 -19.62 24.89 -36.67
N THR A 30 -19.47 26.05 -36.04
CA THR A 30 -18.29 26.34 -35.22
C THR A 30 -18.19 25.38 -34.03
N TRP A 31 -19.30 25.05 -33.40
CA TRP A 31 -19.34 24.09 -32.30
C TRP A 31 -18.97 22.66 -32.74
N LEU A 32 -19.43 22.20 -33.91
CA LEU A 32 -19.04 20.90 -34.48
C LEU A 32 -17.54 20.82 -34.78
N ASN A 33 -16.97 21.89 -35.35
CA ASN A 33 -15.54 21.95 -35.65
C ASN A 33 -14.68 21.87 -34.37
N GLU A 34 -15.13 22.47 -33.28
CA GLU A 34 -14.43 22.39 -31.98
C GLU A 34 -14.57 21.02 -31.33
N LEU A 35 -15.74 20.38 -31.45
CA LEU A 35 -15.93 19.01 -30.98
C LEU A 35 -15.01 18.03 -31.72
N ASP A 36 -14.86 18.19 -33.03
CA ASP A 36 -13.93 17.37 -33.82
C ASP A 36 -12.47 17.68 -33.49
N ALA A 37 -12.11 18.95 -33.25
CA ALA A 37 -10.78 19.31 -32.78
C ALA A 37 -10.46 18.72 -31.40
N ALA A 38 -11.40 18.75 -30.45
CA ALA A 38 -11.22 18.22 -29.10
C ALA A 38 -11.12 16.69 -29.05
N ARG A 39 -11.61 15.97 -30.06
CA ARG A 39 -11.38 14.52 -30.21
C ARG A 39 -9.92 14.19 -30.54
N LEU A 40 -9.19 15.13 -31.14
CA LEU A 40 -7.78 14.97 -31.50
C LEU A 40 -6.83 15.43 -30.37
N THR A 41 -7.28 16.33 -29.50
CA THR A 41 -6.52 16.86 -28.34
C THR A 41 -7.37 16.86 -27.06
N PRO A 42 -7.17 15.90 -26.14
CA PRO A 42 -8.05 15.69 -24.97
C PRO A 42 -8.16 16.86 -23.98
N ASP A 43 -7.25 17.83 -24.01
CA ASP A 43 -7.23 19.00 -23.11
C ASP A 43 -8.01 20.22 -23.66
N ALA A 44 -8.56 20.13 -24.88
CA ALA A 44 -9.27 21.25 -25.49
C ALA A 44 -10.64 21.52 -24.84
N LYS A 45 -10.83 22.71 -24.28
CA LYS A 45 -12.12 23.14 -23.71
C LYS A 45 -13.09 23.55 -24.82
N VAL A 46 -14.17 22.78 -25.01
CA VAL A 46 -15.28 23.12 -25.92
C VAL A 46 -16.33 23.95 -25.18
N GLN A 47 -16.66 25.14 -25.71
CA GLN A 47 -17.74 25.95 -25.16
C GLN A 47 -19.11 25.39 -25.52
N SER A 48 -20.10 25.56 -24.65
CA SER A 48 -21.49 25.14 -24.89
C SER A 48 -22.11 25.89 -26.08
N LEU A 49 -22.96 25.22 -26.85
CA LEU A 49 -23.62 25.80 -28.02
C LEU A 49 -24.55 26.97 -27.62
N SER A 50 -25.27 26.84 -26.51
CA SER A 50 -26.14 27.87 -25.93
C SER A 50 -25.36 29.16 -25.62
N SER A 51 -24.18 29.05 -25.00
CA SER A 51 -23.32 30.20 -24.73
C SER A 51 -22.83 30.91 -26.01
N ARG A 52 -22.65 30.16 -27.09
CA ARG A 52 -22.25 30.72 -28.40
C ARG A 52 -23.39 31.46 -29.06
N ILE A 53 -24.58 30.87 -29.07
CA ILE A 53 -25.78 31.48 -29.63
C ILE A 53 -26.08 32.80 -28.92
N ALA A 54 -25.97 32.83 -27.59
CA ALA A 54 -26.15 34.04 -26.79
C ALA A 54 -25.16 35.14 -27.16
N ARG A 55 -23.88 34.78 -27.39
CA ARG A 55 -22.81 35.73 -27.76
C ARG A 55 -22.94 36.24 -29.20
N GLU A 56 -23.19 35.35 -30.16
CA GLU A 56 -23.30 35.68 -31.58
C GLU A 56 -24.59 36.46 -31.91
N SER A 57 -25.59 36.39 -31.03
CA SER A 57 -26.87 37.09 -31.18
C SER A 57 -26.99 38.32 -30.26
N SER A 58 -25.92 38.69 -29.55
CA SER A 58 -25.89 39.82 -28.60
C SER A 58 -27.05 39.82 -27.60
N MET A 59 -27.39 38.65 -27.05
CA MET A 59 -28.53 38.49 -26.16
C MET A 59 -28.26 39.10 -24.77
N SER A 60 -29.28 39.71 -24.17
CA SER A 60 -29.18 40.20 -22.79
C SER A 60 -29.17 39.03 -21.79
N GLU A 61 -28.59 39.26 -20.61
CA GLU A 61 -28.52 38.26 -19.55
C GLU A 61 -29.91 37.83 -19.04
N ALA A 62 -30.87 38.76 -19.05
CA ALA A 62 -32.27 38.48 -18.74
C ALA A 62 -32.93 37.54 -19.77
N ASP A 63 -32.67 37.75 -21.06
CA ASP A 63 -33.22 36.90 -22.13
C ASP A 63 -32.65 35.48 -22.10
N ASN A 64 -31.35 35.35 -21.81
CA ASN A 64 -30.68 34.06 -21.67
C ASN A 64 -31.28 33.26 -20.49
N THR A 65 -31.49 33.93 -19.35
CA THR A 65 -32.07 33.32 -18.15
C THR A 65 -33.50 32.83 -18.39
N ALA A 66 -34.34 33.66 -19.01
CA ALA A 66 -35.73 33.29 -19.32
C ALA A 66 -35.86 32.10 -20.29
N MET A 67 -34.92 31.95 -21.23
CA MET A 67 -34.89 30.79 -22.12
C MET A 67 -34.43 29.51 -21.41
N LEU A 68 -33.41 29.59 -20.56
CA LEU A 68 -32.97 28.45 -19.76
C LEU A 68 -34.07 27.95 -18.82
N GLU A 69 -34.86 28.86 -18.23
CA GLU A 69 -36.04 28.50 -17.44
C GLU A 69 -37.12 27.83 -18.28
N THR A 70 -37.33 28.27 -19.53
CA THR A 70 -38.30 27.66 -20.46
C THR A 70 -37.90 26.22 -20.84
N VAL A 71 -36.61 26.00 -21.11
CA VAL A 71 -36.07 24.65 -21.40
C VAL A 71 -36.17 23.74 -20.18
N LYS A 72 -35.94 24.27 -18.96
CA LYS A 72 -36.07 23.51 -17.70
C LYS A 72 -37.52 23.22 -17.31
N GLY A 73 -38.45 24.12 -17.64
CA GLY A 73 -39.86 24.04 -17.22
C GLY A 73 -40.74 23.09 -18.03
N GLY A 74 -40.21 22.42 -19.07
CA GLY A 74 -40.97 21.46 -19.87
C GLY A 74 -42.17 22.06 -20.63
N ALA A 75 -42.16 23.38 -20.88
CA ALA A 75 -43.19 24.06 -21.64
C ALA A 75 -43.31 23.48 -23.07
N ALA A 76 -44.49 23.60 -23.70
CA ALA A 76 -44.71 23.14 -25.07
C ALA A 76 -43.69 23.78 -26.02
N LEU A 77 -42.75 22.97 -26.50
CA LEU A 77 -41.63 23.44 -27.30
C LEU A 77 -42.10 23.72 -28.74
N PRO A 78 -41.60 24.79 -29.38
CA PRO A 78 -42.01 25.19 -30.72
C PRO A 78 -41.63 24.14 -31.77
N HIS A 79 -42.43 24.08 -32.84
CA HIS A 79 -42.25 23.11 -33.92
C HIS A 79 -40.96 23.38 -34.68
N PHE A 80 -40.20 22.33 -34.98
CA PHE A 80 -38.92 22.45 -35.67
C PHE A 80 -39.16 22.85 -37.14
N GLU A 81 -38.66 24.01 -37.58
CA GLU A 81 -38.77 24.42 -38.98
C GLU A 81 -38.03 23.41 -39.88
N LYS A 82 -38.73 22.75 -40.81
CA LYS A 82 -38.17 21.68 -41.65
C LYS A 82 -36.91 22.10 -42.40
N SER A 83 -36.83 23.36 -42.82
CA SER A 83 -35.71 24.01 -43.52
C SER A 83 -34.43 24.04 -42.66
N LEU A 84 -34.54 24.48 -41.40
CA LEU A 84 -33.44 24.49 -40.44
C LEU A 84 -33.00 23.05 -40.12
N ARG A 85 -33.95 22.11 -40.05
CA ARG A 85 -33.67 20.71 -39.69
C ARG A 85 -32.81 20.02 -40.75
N SER A 86 -33.23 20.16 -42.00
CA SER A 86 -32.49 19.64 -43.14
C SER A 86 -31.11 20.28 -43.25
N THR A 87 -31.00 21.57 -42.92
CA THR A 87 -29.73 22.31 -42.94
C THR A 87 -28.78 21.81 -41.85
N LEU A 88 -29.24 21.59 -40.62
CA LEU A 88 -28.36 21.07 -39.56
C LEU A 88 -27.97 19.59 -39.81
N LEU A 89 -28.86 18.79 -40.39
CA LEU A 89 -28.54 17.41 -40.76
C LEU A 89 -27.54 17.31 -41.93
N SER A 90 -27.55 18.26 -42.87
CA SER A 90 -26.60 18.27 -44.00
C SER A 90 -25.17 18.59 -43.57
N LEU A 91 -24.97 19.19 -42.40
CA LEU A 91 -23.68 19.46 -41.78
C LEU A 91 -22.99 18.21 -41.17
N ARG A 92 -23.59 17.02 -41.29
CA ARG A 92 -23.06 15.74 -40.80
C ARG A 92 -22.66 15.74 -39.32
N PRO A 93 -23.56 16.08 -38.39
CA PRO A 93 -23.25 16.05 -36.96
C PRO A 93 -22.98 14.62 -36.45
N PRO A 94 -22.30 14.47 -35.29
CA PRO A 94 -22.12 13.19 -34.60
C PRO A 94 -23.41 12.36 -34.47
N GLY A 95 -23.27 11.03 -34.43
CA GLY A 95 -24.39 10.09 -34.53
C GLY A 95 -25.54 10.33 -33.55
N GLU A 96 -25.24 10.68 -32.30
CA GLU A 96 -26.24 10.96 -31.26
C GLU A 96 -27.04 12.24 -31.56
N ILE A 97 -26.36 13.31 -31.97
CA ILE A 97 -26.98 14.58 -32.35
C ILE A 97 -27.83 14.40 -33.62
N ALA A 98 -27.32 13.64 -34.59
CA ALA A 98 -28.04 13.32 -35.81
C ALA A 98 -29.29 12.46 -35.53
N ALA A 99 -29.21 11.55 -34.55
CA ALA A 99 -30.36 10.75 -34.12
C ALA A 99 -31.43 11.62 -33.48
N TRP A 100 -31.05 12.53 -32.57
CA TRP A 100 -31.99 13.47 -31.95
C TRP A 100 -32.61 14.43 -32.96
N LEU A 101 -31.84 15.03 -33.87
CA LEU A 101 -32.37 15.86 -34.96
C LEU A 101 -33.29 15.08 -35.91
N ARG A 102 -33.20 13.73 -35.95
CA ARG A 102 -34.13 12.88 -36.72
C ARG A 102 -35.41 12.53 -35.95
N THR A 103 -35.37 12.47 -34.64
CA THR A 103 -36.50 12.07 -33.79
C THR A 103 -37.26 13.26 -33.20
N TYR A 104 -36.59 14.38 -32.94
CA TYR A 104 -37.17 15.58 -32.35
C TYR A 104 -38.13 16.28 -33.34
N GLY A 105 -39.36 16.51 -32.89
CA GLY A 105 -40.46 17.00 -33.75
C GLY A 105 -40.95 15.98 -34.80
N ALA A 106 -40.48 14.72 -34.77
CA ALA A 106 -41.09 13.63 -35.55
C ALA A 106 -42.36 13.07 -34.87
N GLY A 107 -42.66 13.52 -33.65
CA GLY A 107 -44.01 13.46 -33.10
C GLY A 107 -44.91 14.38 -33.92
N GLY A 108 -45.43 13.88 -35.03
CA GLY A 108 -46.69 14.37 -35.53
C GLY A 108 -47.72 14.33 -34.39
N SER A 109 -48.68 15.24 -34.42
CA SER A 109 -49.97 14.98 -33.77
C SER A 109 -50.32 13.50 -33.98
N PRO A 110 -50.78 12.74 -32.97
CA PRO A 110 -51.19 11.36 -33.17
C PRO A 110 -52.09 11.34 -34.40
N ASP A 111 -51.70 10.54 -35.40
CA ASP A 111 -52.57 10.30 -36.53
C ASP A 111 -53.84 9.67 -35.93
N PRO A 112 -55.01 10.33 -36.04
CA PRO A 112 -56.25 9.77 -35.52
C PRO A 112 -56.65 8.48 -36.26
N THR A 113 -55.87 8.02 -37.25
CA THR A 113 -56.10 6.83 -38.05
C THR A 113 -55.10 5.68 -37.81
N PHE A 114 -54.50 5.55 -36.60
CA PHE A 114 -53.76 4.33 -36.26
C PHE A 114 -54.68 3.10 -36.38
N GLU A 115 -54.53 2.36 -37.47
CA GLU A 115 -55.11 1.05 -37.68
C GLU A 115 -54.04 -0.01 -37.37
N PRO A 116 -54.16 -0.79 -36.28
CA PRO A 116 -53.19 -1.83 -35.96
C PRO A 116 -53.12 -2.85 -37.08
N ALA A 117 -51.90 -3.30 -37.41
CA ALA A 117 -51.72 -4.31 -38.45
C ALA A 117 -52.51 -5.58 -38.10
N PRO A 118 -53.08 -6.29 -39.10
CA PRO A 118 -53.62 -7.62 -38.86
C PRO A 118 -52.61 -8.48 -38.11
N ARG A 119 -53.07 -9.30 -37.16
CA ARG A 119 -52.19 -10.01 -36.21
C ARG A 119 -51.10 -10.88 -36.89
N GLU A 120 -51.40 -11.34 -38.10
CA GLU A 120 -50.52 -12.13 -38.98
C GLU A 120 -49.39 -11.29 -39.62
N GLN A 121 -49.57 -9.96 -39.70
CA GLN A 121 -48.66 -9.00 -40.33
C GLN A 121 -47.99 -8.05 -39.34
N ARG A 122 -48.40 -8.09 -38.06
CA ARG A 122 -47.87 -7.23 -36.99
C ARG A 122 -46.40 -7.48 -36.70
N TYR A 123 -45.98 -8.75 -36.70
CA TYR A 123 -44.60 -9.15 -36.37
C TYR A 123 -43.83 -9.52 -37.62
N LEU A 124 -42.86 -8.68 -37.99
CA LEU A 124 -41.93 -8.99 -39.09
C LEU A 124 -40.79 -9.85 -38.54
N LEU A 125 -40.82 -11.16 -38.81
CA LEU A 125 -39.80 -12.10 -38.36
C LEU A 125 -38.46 -11.88 -39.11
N GLY A 126 -37.36 -11.95 -38.38
CA GLY A 126 -35.98 -11.85 -38.88
C GLY A 126 -35.22 -13.18 -38.71
N ALA A 127 -33.92 -13.08 -38.39
CA ALA A 127 -33.07 -14.23 -38.19
C ALA A 127 -33.50 -15.14 -37.03
N GLU A 128 -33.22 -16.43 -37.18
CA GLU A 128 -33.37 -17.37 -36.09
C GLU A 128 -32.30 -17.10 -35.04
N ILE A 129 -32.75 -16.81 -33.82
CA ILE A 129 -31.91 -16.58 -32.65
C ILE A 129 -31.48 -18.00 -32.20
N ALA A 130 -32.43 -18.90 -31.91
CA ALA A 130 -32.13 -20.29 -31.54
C ALA A 130 -33.23 -21.29 -31.89
N ARG A 131 -32.89 -22.59 -31.79
CA ARG A 131 -33.79 -23.71 -32.03
C ARG A 131 -33.66 -24.78 -30.96
N GLY A 132 -34.78 -25.12 -30.33
CA GLY A 132 -34.93 -26.27 -29.44
C GLY A 132 -35.83 -27.35 -30.05
N GLY A 133 -36.04 -28.44 -29.30
CA GLY A 133 -36.85 -29.58 -29.78
C GLY A 133 -38.35 -29.28 -29.93
N LEU A 134 -38.90 -28.35 -29.15
CA LEU A 134 -40.33 -28.02 -29.16
C LEU A 134 -40.66 -26.73 -29.94
N GLY A 135 -39.67 -25.88 -30.21
CA GLY A 135 -39.87 -24.55 -30.78
C GLY A 135 -38.57 -23.87 -31.20
N ARG A 136 -38.70 -22.79 -31.96
CA ARG A 136 -37.59 -21.89 -32.33
C ARG A 136 -37.84 -20.49 -31.78
N VAL A 137 -36.78 -19.75 -31.49
CA VAL A 137 -36.83 -18.35 -31.09
C VAL A 137 -36.24 -17.53 -32.24
N VAL A 138 -37.04 -16.62 -32.80
CA VAL A 138 -36.66 -15.77 -33.93
C VAL A 138 -36.73 -14.31 -33.51
N GLU A 139 -35.85 -13.47 -34.04
CA GLU A 139 -35.97 -12.03 -33.83
C GLU A 139 -37.16 -11.53 -34.64
N ALA A 140 -37.82 -10.47 -34.17
CA ALA A 140 -38.87 -9.84 -34.96
C ALA A 140 -38.97 -8.35 -34.65
N ARG A 141 -39.57 -7.59 -35.57
CA ARG A 141 -39.97 -6.20 -35.34
C ARG A 141 -41.48 -6.14 -35.16
N ASP A 142 -41.94 -5.64 -34.01
CA ASP A 142 -43.33 -5.25 -33.78
C ASP A 142 -43.58 -3.95 -34.54
N ARG A 143 -44.34 -4.02 -35.64
CA ARG A 143 -44.54 -2.88 -36.56
C ARG A 143 -45.45 -1.81 -35.97
N ASP A 144 -46.36 -2.20 -35.09
CA ASP A 144 -47.33 -1.30 -34.45
C ASP A 144 -46.65 -0.46 -33.36
N LEU A 145 -45.73 -1.08 -32.60
CA LEU A 145 -45.01 -0.43 -31.50
C LEU A 145 -43.58 0.00 -31.87
N ASP A 146 -43.19 -0.20 -33.13
CA ASP A 146 -41.87 0.02 -33.71
C ASP A 146 -40.69 -0.40 -32.82
N ARG A 147 -40.68 -1.66 -32.36
CA ARG A 147 -39.64 -2.20 -31.49
C ARG A 147 -39.17 -3.59 -31.89
N GLU A 148 -37.93 -3.91 -31.56
CA GLU A 148 -37.42 -5.27 -31.67
C GLU A 148 -37.89 -6.15 -30.50
N ILE A 149 -38.28 -7.37 -30.84
CA ILE A 149 -38.76 -8.39 -29.92
C ILE A 149 -38.15 -9.75 -30.27
N ALA A 150 -38.21 -10.68 -29.32
CA ALA A 150 -37.96 -12.09 -29.57
C ALA A 150 -39.30 -12.83 -29.64
N VAL A 151 -39.45 -13.73 -30.59
CA VAL A 151 -40.67 -14.52 -30.79
C VAL A 151 -40.34 -16.00 -30.69
N LYS A 152 -40.84 -16.67 -29.65
CA LYS A 152 -40.78 -18.13 -29.53
C LYS A 152 -41.95 -18.73 -30.30
N VAL A 153 -41.65 -19.51 -31.33
CA VAL A 153 -42.62 -20.15 -32.22
C VAL A 153 -42.60 -21.65 -31.99
N LEU A 154 -43.77 -22.23 -31.76
CA LEU A 154 -43.92 -23.69 -31.63
C LEU A 154 -43.80 -24.36 -33.01
N LEU A 155 -43.05 -25.46 -33.09
CA LEU A 155 -42.94 -26.22 -34.35
C LEU A 155 -44.30 -26.87 -34.72
N GLU A 156 -44.52 -27.16 -35.99
CA GLU A 156 -45.74 -27.84 -36.45
C GLU A 156 -45.73 -29.34 -36.07
N GLY A 157 -46.91 -29.95 -35.95
CA GLY A 157 -47.04 -31.39 -35.67
C GLY A 157 -46.86 -31.79 -34.19
N ASN A 158 -46.86 -30.82 -33.28
CA ASN A 158 -46.72 -31.07 -31.85
C ASN A 158 -47.98 -31.67 -31.21
N SER A 159 -47.79 -32.56 -30.23
CA SER A 159 -48.88 -33.17 -29.46
C SER A 159 -49.61 -32.16 -28.57
N ARG A 160 -50.85 -32.50 -28.18
CA ARG A 160 -51.67 -31.65 -27.27
C ARG A 160 -50.93 -31.31 -25.96
N THR A 161 -50.16 -32.26 -25.43
CA THR A 161 -49.38 -32.08 -24.20
C THR A 161 -48.25 -31.04 -24.35
N VAL A 162 -47.63 -30.95 -25.52
CA VAL A 162 -46.61 -29.92 -25.82
C VAL A 162 -47.24 -28.53 -25.92
N VAL A 163 -48.41 -28.42 -26.56
CA VAL A 163 -49.16 -27.16 -26.64
C VAL A 163 -49.59 -26.68 -25.26
N GLU A 164 -50.08 -27.58 -24.40
CA GLU A 164 -50.46 -27.27 -23.02
C GLU A 164 -49.25 -26.79 -22.19
N ARG A 165 -48.06 -27.39 -22.37
CA ARG A 165 -46.81 -26.92 -21.74
C ARG A 165 -46.41 -25.53 -22.22
N PHE A 166 -46.48 -25.27 -23.52
CA PHE A 166 -46.16 -23.96 -24.10
C PHE A 166 -47.07 -22.85 -23.55
N LEU A 167 -48.38 -23.09 -23.49
CA LEU A 167 -49.33 -22.13 -22.91
C LEU A 167 -49.12 -21.95 -21.40
N ARG A 168 -48.72 -23.01 -20.69
CA ARG A 168 -48.37 -22.92 -19.26
C ARG A 168 -47.16 -22.02 -19.05
N GLU A 169 -46.09 -22.22 -19.82
CA GLU A 169 -44.89 -21.38 -19.80
C GLU A 169 -45.23 -19.91 -20.04
N ALA A 170 -45.98 -19.61 -21.10
CA ALA A 170 -46.42 -18.26 -21.43
C ALA A 170 -47.22 -17.61 -20.28
N ARG A 171 -48.14 -18.35 -19.66
CA ARG A 171 -48.96 -17.86 -18.54
C ARG A 171 -48.18 -17.66 -17.24
N ILE A 172 -47.17 -18.48 -16.99
CA ILE A 172 -46.27 -18.30 -15.84
C ILE A 172 -45.47 -17.02 -16.04
N MET A 173 -44.80 -16.87 -17.19
CA MET A 173 -43.98 -15.71 -17.49
C MET A 173 -44.80 -14.41 -17.50
N ALA A 174 -46.01 -14.42 -18.07
CA ALA A 174 -46.88 -13.24 -18.12
C ALA A 174 -47.34 -12.73 -16.74
N ARG A 175 -47.18 -13.53 -15.68
CA ARG A 175 -47.52 -13.14 -14.30
C ARG A 175 -46.31 -12.67 -13.50
N LEU A 176 -45.11 -12.81 -14.04
CA LEU A 176 -43.88 -12.44 -13.36
C LEU A 176 -43.40 -11.10 -13.91
N ASP A 177 -43.71 -10.02 -13.19
CA ASP A 177 -43.28 -8.66 -13.52
C ASP A 177 -42.14 -8.25 -12.59
N HIS A 178 -40.91 -8.44 -13.06
CA HIS A 178 -39.70 -8.16 -12.28
C HIS A 178 -38.55 -7.76 -13.22
N PRO A 179 -37.69 -6.78 -12.85
CA PRO A 179 -36.58 -6.33 -13.71
C PRO A 179 -35.59 -7.44 -14.08
N ASN A 180 -35.52 -8.52 -13.30
CA ASN A 180 -34.67 -9.68 -13.58
C ASN A 180 -35.35 -10.88 -14.22
N ILE A 181 -36.59 -10.73 -14.70
CA ILE A 181 -37.32 -11.78 -15.43
C ILE A 181 -37.68 -11.21 -16.80
N VAL A 182 -37.48 -11.99 -17.86
CA VAL A 182 -37.77 -11.50 -19.22
C VAL A 182 -39.29 -11.23 -19.37
N PRO A 183 -39.70 -10.00 -19.72
CA PRO A 183 -41.12 -9.68 -19.83
C PRO A 183 -41.72 -10.28 -21.11
N VAL A 184 -42.95 -10.77 -20.98
CA VAL A 184 -43.80 -11.20 -22.10
C VAL A 184 -44.59 -9.99 -22.62
N HIS A 185 -44.74 -9.92 -23.94
CA HIS A 185 -45.42 -8.83 -24.63
C HIS A 185 -46.75 -9.25 -25.27
N ASP A 186 -46.83 -10.44 -25.89
CA ASP A 186 -48.06 -10.96 -26.49
C ASP A 186 -47.99 -12.49 -26.63
N VAL A 187 -49.14 -13.14 -26.77
CA VAL A 187 -49.27 -14.55 -27.18
C VAL A 187 -50.34 -14.66 -28.25
N GLY A 188 -50.05 -15.42 -29.30
CA GLY A 188 -50.97 -15.53 -30.44
C GLY A 188 -50.85 -16.83 -31.20
N VAL A 189 -51.68 -16.92 -32.24
CA VAL A 189 -51.77 -18.05 -33.17
C VAL A 189 -51.79 -17.48 -34.58
N VAL A 190 -50.97 -18.05 -35.47
CA VAL A 190 -51.00 -17.78 -36.91
C VAL A 190 -51.25 -19.07 -37.69
N PRO A 191 -51.75 -18.99 -38.94
CA PRO A 191 -51.76 -20.13 -39.84
C PRO A 191 -50.34 -20.64 -40.11
N GLY A 192 -50.11 -21.94 -39.92
CA GLY A 192 -48.89 -22.66 -40.29
C GLY A 192 -48.87 -23.03 -41.77
N GLN A 193 -47.74 -23.56 -42.25
CA GLN A 193 -47.48 -23.87 -43.65
C GLN A 193 -48.50 -24.86 -44.25
N ASN A 194 -49.06 -25.74 -43.43
CA ASN A 194 -50.05 -26.74 -43.84
C ASN A 194 -51.49 -26.40 -43.41
N GLY A 195 -51.78 -25.13 -43.09
CA GLY A 195 -53.08 -24.72 -42.51
C GLY A 195 -53.26 -25.13 -41.05
N SER A 196 -52.20 -25.63 -40.41
CA SER A 196 -52.15 -25.93 -38.98
C SER A 196 -52.17 -24.64 -38.15
N LYS A 197 -52.49 -24.71 -36.85
CA LYS A 197 -52.39 -23.54 -35.95
C LYS A 197 -50.99 -23.48 -35.34
N GLN A 198 -50.20 -22.46 -35.69
CA GLN A 198 -48.87 -22.24 -35.14
C GLN A 198 -48.93 -21.19 -34.02
N MET A 199 -48.59 -21.59 -32.80
CA MET A 199 -48.57 -20.69 -31.64
C MET A 199 -47.25 -19.94 -31.55
N TYR A 200 -47.32 -18.70 -31.07
CA TYR A 200 -46.15 -17.88 -30.81
C TYR A 200 -46.28 -17.10 -29.49
N LEU A 201 -45.14 -16.81 -28.88
CA LEU A 201 -44.98 -15.99 -27.66
C LEU A 201 -43.98 -14.87 -27.96
N CYS A 202 -44.43 -13.63 -27.87
CA CYS A 202 -43.60 -12.44 -28.03
C CYS A 202 -43.05 -12.00 -26.68
N MET A 203 -41.76 -11.73 -26.59
CA MET A 203 -41.07 -11.29 -25.38
C MET A 203 -39.98 -10.27 -25.70
N LYS A 204 -39.41 -9.64 -24.67
CA LYS A 204 -38.28 -8.72 -24.85
C LYS A 204 -37.11 -9.41 -25.58
N ARG A 205 -36.58 -8.76 -26.61
CA ARG A 205 -35.28 -9.12 -27.18
C ARG A 205 -34.19 -8.61 -26.25
N VAL A 206 -33.53 -9.53 -25.53
CA VAL A 206 -32.31 -9.19 -24.80
C VAL A 206 -31.15 -9.17 -25.79
N ARG A 207 -30.52 -7.99 -25.95
CA ARG A 207 -29.29 -7.82 -26.74
C ARG A 207 -28.11 -7.99 -25.80
N GLY A 208 -27.23 -8.94 -26.10
CA GLY A 208 -26.12 -9.35 -25.24
C GLY A 208 -25.85 -10.86 -25.33
N ARG A 209 -25.26 -11.43 -24.28
CA ARG A 209 -24.86 -12.86 -24.21
C ARG A 209 -25.39 -13.52 -22.95
N ASP A 210 -25.55 -14.84 -22.98
CA ASP A 210 -25.87 -15.61 -21.78
C ASP A 210 -24.63 -15.81 -20.87
N LEU A 211 -24.88 -16.06 -19.58
CA LEU A 211 -23.84 -16.24 -18.58
C LEU A 211 -22.98 -17.49 -18.88
N LEU A 212 -23.53 -18.58 -19.43
CA LEU A 212 -22.74 -19.77 -19.77
C LEU A 212 -21.68 -19.45 -20.84
N SER A 213 -22.10 -18.78 -21.91
CA SER A 213 -21.21 -18.29 -22.96
C SER A 213 -20.14 -17.36 -22.37
N LEU A 214 -20.50 -16.48 -21.43
CA LEU A 214 -19.54 -15.62 -20.71
C LEU A 214 -18.49 -16.41 -19.92
N LEU A 215 -18.91 -17.37 -19.09
CA LEU A 215 -18.01 -18.22 -18.32
C LEU A 215 -17.08 -19.04 -19.22
N ARG A 216 -17.58 -19.55 -20.35
CA ARG A 216 -16.77 -20.30 -21.34
C ARG A 216 -15.68 -19.44 -21.98
N ALA A 217 -16.00 -18.21 -22.37
CA ALA A 217 -15.00 -17.28 -22.91
C ALA A 217 -13.91 -16.94 -21.88
N MET A 218 -14.30 -16.74 -20.61
CA MET A 218 -13.34 -16.54 -19.53
C MET A 218 -12.44 -17.77 -19.34
N ALA A 219 -13.00 -18.98 -19.33
CA ALA A 219 -12.23 -20.22 -19.23
C ALA A 219 -11.30 -20.45 -20.45
N ALA A 220 -11.72 -20.03 -21.65
CA ALA A 220 -10.94 -20.13 -22.88
C ALA A 220 -9.82 -19.08 -22.98
N GLY A 221 -9.91 -17.98 -22.23
CA GLY A 221 -8.93 -16.90 -22.29
C GLY A 221 -9.09 -15.98 -23.50
N GLU A 222 -10.33 -15.76 -23.90
CA GLU A 222 -10.66 -14.73 -24.89
C GLU A 222 -10.18 -13.36 -24.39
N ALA A 223 -9.43 -12.64 -25.23
CA ALA A 223 -8.77 -11.40 -24.87
C ALA A 223 -9.78 -10.31 -24.49
N GLY A 224 -9.51 -9.57 -23.41
CA GLY A 224 -10.35 -8.46 -22.95
C GLY A 224 -11.58 -8.87 -22.13
N VAL A 225 -11.97 -10.15 -22.15
CA VAL A 225 -13.17 -10.61 -21.43
C VAL A 225 -12.96 -10.61 -19.93
N ARG A 226 -11.78 -11.05 -19.45
CA ARG A 226 -11.49 -11.13 -18.01
C ARG A 226 -11.26 -9.77 -17.38
N GLU A 227 -10.68 -8.85 -18.15
CA GLU A 227 -10.48 -7.46 -17.76
C GLU A 227 -11.83 -6.72 -17.64
N ALA A 228 -12.78 -7.04 -18.53
CA ALA A 228 -14.12 -6.45 -18.51
C ALA A 228 -15.07 -7.03 -17.43
N TRP A 229 -14.81 -8.27 -16.97
CA TRP A 229 -15.69 -9.01 -16.06
C TRP A 229 -14.97 -9.47 -14.79
N SER A 230 -14.93 -8.58 -13.79
CA SER A 230 -14.46 -8.92 -12.45
C SER A 230 -15.44 -9.86 -11.72
N ARG A 231 -14.94 -10.56 -10.69
CA ARG A 231 -15.77 -11.37 -9.78
C ARG A 231 -16.93 -10.56 -9.21
N THR A 232 -16.68 -9.31 -8.79
CA THR A 232 -17.71 -8.40 -8.26
C THR A 232 -18.83 -8.16 -9.27
N ARG A 233 -18.51 -7.98 -10.55
CA ARG A 233 -19.52 -7.78 -11.61
C ARG A 233 -20.35 -9.06 -11.84
N LEU A 234 -19.72 -10.22 -11.82
CA LEU A 234 -20.41 -11.52 -11.93
C LEU A 234 -21.32 -11.79 -10.71
N LEU A 235 -20.88 -11.40 -9.51
CA LEU A 235 -21.71 -11.46 -8.30
C LEU A 235 -22.91 -10.49 -8.39
N GLY A 236 -22.76 -9.34 -9.04
CA GLY A 236 -23.89 -8.45 -9.33
C GLY A 236 -24.94 -9.09 -10.25
N VAL A 237 -24.51 -9.80 -11.30
CA VAL A 237 -25.41 -10.63 -12.13
C VAL A 237 -26.09 -11.70 -11.27
N PHE A 238 -25.32 -12.41 -10.44
CA PHE A 238 -25.84 -13.44 -9.54
C PHE A 238 -26.90 -12.90 -8.57
N GLN A 239 -26.69 -11.71 -8.00
CA GLN A 239 -27.66 -11.05 -7.13
C GLN A 239 -28.97 -10.75 -7.89
N GLY A 240 -28.89 -10.27 -9.14
CA GLY A 240 -30.07 -10.08 -9.99
C GLY A 240 -30.85 -11.38 -10.21
N VAL A 241 -30.15 -12.50 -10.44
CA VAL A 241 -30.80 -13.83 -10.56
C VAL A 241 -31.46 -14.25 -9.23
N CYS A 242 -30.78 -14.06 -8.09
CA CYS A 242 -31.35 -14.37 -6.79
C CYS A 242 -32.60 -13.53 -6.48
N GLN A 243 -32.60 -12.24 -6.82
CA GLN A 243 -33.75 -11.35 -6.66
C GLN A 243 -34.93 -11.80 -7.54
N GLY A 244 -34.68 -12.10 -8.81
CA GLY A 244 -35.70 -12.62 -9.73
C GLY A 244 -36.32 -13.93 -9.22
N MET A 245 -35.49 -14.85 -8.72
CA MET A 245 -35.99 -16.11 -8.16
C MET A 245 -36.74 -15.93 -6.84
N ALA A 246 -36.27 -15.05 -5.95
CA ALA A 246 -36.99 -14.72 -4.72
C ALA A 246 -38.39 -14.16 -5.01
N TYR A 247 -38.51 -13.30 -6.02
CA TYR A 247 -39.80 -12.79 -6.48
C TYR A 247 -40.67 -13.91 -7.06
N ALA A 248 -40.13 -14.76 -7.94
CA ALA A 248 -40.88 -15.89 -8.52
C ALA A 248 -41.38 -16.87 -7.44
N HIS A 249 -40.55 -17.19 -6.45
CA HIS A 249 -40.92 -18.03 -5.30
C HIS A 249 -42.04 -17.40 -4.48
N ALA A 250 -42.00 -16.08 -4.25
CA ALA A 250 -43.09 -15.35 -3.58
C ALA A 250 -44.42 -15.39 -4.38
N GLN A 251 -44.35 -15.54 -5.71
CA GLN A 251 -45.51 -15.78 -6.58
C GLN A 251 -45.90 -17.26 -6.70
N GLY A 252 -45.28 -18.14 -5.90
CA GLY A 252 -45.55 -19.59 -5.88
C GLY A 252 -45.04 -20.34 -7.11
N VAL A 253 -44.07 -19.78 -7.84
CA VAL A 253 -43.48 -20.36 -9.07
C VAL A 253 -42.08 -20.89 -8.77
N VAL A 254 -41.81 -22.14 -9.14
CA VAL A 254 -40.49 -22.80 -9.07
C VAL A 254 -39.96 -23.02 -10.48
N HIS A 255 -38.69 -22.74 -10.76
CA HIS A 255 -38.12 -22.75 -12.12
C HIS A 255 -37.68 -24.14 -12.59
N ARG A 256 -36.96 -24.92 -11.77
CA ARG A 256 -36.55 -26.32 -12.03
C ARG A 256 -35.54 -26.60 -13.15
N ASP A 257 -35.06 -25.59 -13.86
CA ASP A 257 -33.95 -25.71 -14.83
C ASP A 257 -33.10 -24.43 -14.83
N LEU A 258 -32.85 -23.91 -13.64
CA LEU A 258 -32.02 -22.73 -13.48
C LEU A 258 -30.55 -23.08 -13.73
N LYS A 259 -29.93 -22.40 -14.69
CA LYS A 259 -28.53 -22.63 -15.10
C LYS A 259 -27.96 -21.37 -15.76
N PRO A 260 -26.63 -21.24 -15.91
CA PRO A 260 -26.02 -20.07 -16.54
C PRO A 260 -26.52 -19.78 -17.96
N GLY A 261 -26.88 -20.82 -18.74
CA GLY A 261 -27.44 -20.63 -20.09
C GLY A 261 -28.85 -20.02 -20.11
N ASN A 262 -29.54 -20.00 -18.98
CA ASN A 262 -30.87 -19.40 -18.80
C ASN A 262 -30.79 -18.01 -18.14
N VAL A 263 -29.58 -17.43 -18.05
CA VAL A 263 -29.33 -16.09 -17.52
C VAL A 263 -28.75 -15.24 -18.64
N MET A 264 -29.55 -14.32 -19.19
CA MET A 264 -29.12 -13.37 -20.21
C MET A 264 -28.56 -12.10 -19.56
N ILE A 265 -27.43 -11.63 -20.08
CA ILE A 265 -26.79 -10.38 -19.68
C ILE A 265 -26.89 -9.43 -20.86
N GLY A 266 -27.58 -8.30 -20.64
CA GLY A 266 -27.77 -7.26 -21.64
C GLY A 266 -26.54 -6.36 -21.82
N ASP A 267 -26.49 -5.63 -22.93
CA ASP A 267 -25.35 -4.76 -23.29
C ASP A 267 -25.09 -3.65 -22.26
N PHE A 268 -26.10 -3.22 -21.50
CA PHE A 268 -25.99 -2.21 -20.44
C PHE A 268 -25.87 -2.83 -19.03
N GLY A 269 -25.68 -4.14 -18.95
CA GLY A 269 -25.49 -4.87 -17.69
C GLY A 269 -26.78 -5.35 -17.04
N GLU A 270 -27.95 -5.17 -17.68
CA GLU A 270 -29.19 -5.74 -17.19
C GLU A 270 -29.15 -7.28 -17.21
N THR A 271 -29.77 -7.92 -16.23
CA THR A 271 -29.74 -9.39 -16.08
C THR A 271 -31.16 -9.93 -16.15
N TYR A 272 -31.42 -10.88 -17.04
CA TYR A 272 -32.73 -11.52 -17.23
C TYR A 272 -32.67 -13.03 -17.10
N ILE A 273 -33.57 -13.59 -16.29
CA ILE A 273 -33.87 -15.01 -16.26
C ILE A 273 -34.81 -15.32 -17.42
N VAL A 274 -34.43 -16.32 -18.24
CA VAL A 274 -35.17 -16.79 -19.41
C VAL A 274 -35.51 -18.28 -19.28
N ASP A 275 -36.36 -18.77 -20.20
CA ASP A 275 -36.71 -20.19 -20.36
C ASP A 275 -37.39 -20.86 -19.15
N TRP A 276 -38.70 -20.57 -19.00
CA TRP A 276 -39.54 -21.09 -17.91
C TRP A 276 -40.26 -22.40 -18.29
N GLY A 277 -39.76 -23.13 -19.31
CA GLY A 277 -40.43 -24.29 -19.89
C GLY A 277 -40.66 -25.47 -18.95
N LEU A 278 -39.93 -25.52 -17.83
CA LEU A 278 -40.05 -26.54 -16.78
C LEU A 278 -40.64 -26.00 -15.48
N ALA A 279 -41.07 -24.73 -15.48
CA ALA A 279 -41.58 -24.08 -14.30
C ALA A 279 -42.90 -24.70 -13.82
N LYS A 280 -43.08 -24.71 -12.50
CA LYS A 280 -44.27 -25.26 -11.84
C LYS A 280 -44.82 -24.29 -10.80
N ARG A 281 -46.14 -24.27 -10.67
CA ARG A 281 -46.82 -23.65 -9.54
C ARG A 281 -47.03 -24.61 -8.39
N LEU A 282 -46.70 -24.16 -7.19
CA LEU A 282 -46.98 -24.89 -5.97
C LEU A 282 -48.50 -25.08 -5.83
N GLY A 283 -48.96 -26.32 -5.63
CA GLY A 283 -50.38 -26.67 -5.49
C GLY A 283 -51.12 -27.10 -6.77
N GLU A 284 -50.52 -27.00 -7.96
CA GLU A 284 -51.12 -27.53 -9.21
C GLU A 284 -50.67 -28.98 -9.48
N ALA A 285 -51.62 -29.87 -9.80
CA ALA A 285 -51.36 -31.25 -10.22
C ALA A 285 -50.57 -31.29 -11.54
N GLU A 286 -49.58 -32.17 -11.66
CA GLU A 286 -48.80 -32.30 -12.89
C GLU A 286 -49.55 -33.13 -13.94
N PRO A 287 -49.61 -32.68 -15.21
CA PRO A 287 -50.05 -33.55 -16.29
C PRO A 287 -49.03 -34.69 -16.46
N ALA A 288 -49.54 -35.92 -16.68
CA ALA A 288 -48.73 -37.11 -16.87
C ALA A 288 -47.64 -36.88 -17.96
N PRO A 289 -46.43 -37.42 -17.79
CA PRO A 289 -45.38 -37.29 -18.80
C PRO A 289 -45.85 -37.91 -20.11
N ALA A 290 -45.75 -37.14 -21.20
CA ALA A 290 -45.98 -37.64 -22.53
C ALA A 290 -44.89 -38.68 -22.85
N ALA A 291 -45.26 -39.95 -22.86
CA ALA A 291 -44.52 -40.95 -23.60
C ALA A 291 -44.65 -40.62 -25.10
N GLU A 292 -43.54 -40.76 -25.84
CA GLU A 292 -43.45 -40.71 -27.30
C GLU A 292 -43.40 -39.31 -27.97
N ALA A 293 -42.18 -38.82 -28.16
CA ALA A 293 -41.70 -38.25 -29.43
C ALA A 293 -40.17 -38.29 -29.43
N GLY A 294 -39.58 -38.76 -30.53
CA GLY A 294 -38.18 -39.20 -30.63
C GLY A 294 -37.11 -38.20 -30.19
N GLY A 295 -35.98 -38.77 -29.75
CA GLY A 295 -34.85 -37.99 -29.27
C GLY A 295 -34.25 -37.09 -30.34
N SER A 296 -34.04 -35.82 -29.99
CA SER A 296 -32.94 -35.04 -30.55
C SER A 296 -32.67 -33.78 -29.72
N ARG A 297 -31.37 -33.45 -29.72
CA ARG A 297 -30.62 -32.40 -29.03
C ARG A 297 -31.35 -31.05 -28.97
N SER A 298 -31.58 -30.51 -27.76
CA SER A 298 -31.69 -29.05 -27.61
C SER A 298 -30.27 -28.45 -27.47
N GLN A 299 -29.90 -27.63 -28.44
CA GLN A 299 -28.74 -26.76 -28.33
C GLN A 299 -29.18 -25.53 -27.56
N GLY A 300 -28.69 -25.41 -26.33
CA GLY A 300 -28.59 -24.10 -25.70
C GLY A 300 -27.69 -23.20 -26.56
N TRP A 301 -27.83 -21.90 -26.35
CA TRP A 301 -26.99 -20.88 -26.95
C TRP A 301 -25.51 -21.16 -26.62
N GLY A 302 -24.76 -21.65 -27.61
CA GLY A 302 -23.34 -22.00 -27.48
C GLY A 302 -23.05 -23.49 -27.70
N ASP A 303 -22.07 -23.77 -28.57
CA ASP A 303 -21.70 -25.12 -29.01
C ASP A 303 -21.39 -26.05 -27.82
N GLY A 304 -21.97 -27.25 -27.87
CA GLY A 304 -21.79 -28.33 -26.90
C GLY A 304 -22.51 -28.19 -25.55
N ASP A 305 -23.78 -28.57 -25.46
CA ASP A 305 -24.22 -29.39 -24.31
C ASP A 305 -25.50 -30.19 -24.62
N VAL A 306 -25.49 -31.46 -24.26
CA VAL A 306 -26.45 -32.46 -24.74
C VAL A 306 -27.64 -32.50 -23.78
N THR A 307 -28.72 -31.81 -24.12
CA THR A 307 -30.05 -32.13 -23.57
C THR A 307 -30.55 -33.42 -24.21
N SER A 308 -29.98 -34.53 -23.74
CA SER A 308 -30.54 -35.85 -23.94
C SER A 308 -31.58 -36.06 -22.86
N LEU A 309 -32.81 -36.42 -23.26
CA LEU A 309 -33.64 -37.31 -22.45
C LEU A 309 -32.77 -38.53 -22.14
N THR A 310 -32.19 -38.57 -20.94
CA THR A 310 -31.36 -39.71 -20.54
C THR A 310 -32.27 -40.93 -20.42
N LEU A 311 -31.79 -42.06 -20.95
CA LEU A 311 -32.52 -43.28 -21.30
C LEU A 311 -33.10 -44.07 -20.09
N VAL A 312 -33.44 -43.38 -19.00
CA VAL A 312 -34.11 -43.93 -17.81
C VAL A 312 -35.28 -43.02 -17.41
N GLY A 313 -36.26 -42.91 -18.30
CA GLY A 313 -37.68 -42.74 -18.02
C GLY A 313 -38.24 -41.50 -17.30
N GLN A 314 -37.52 -40.73 -16.48
CA GLN A 314 -38.17 -39.74 -15.59
C GLN A 314 -37.36 -38.46 -15.24
N VAL A 315 -36.13 -38.28 -15.73
CA VAL A 315 -35.30 -37.11 -15.35
C VAL A 315 -35.36 -36.02 -16.42
N ILE A 316 -35.75 -34.81 -16.02
CA ILE A 316 -35.91 -33.62 -16.88
C ILE A 316 -34.98 -32.50 -16.37
N GLY A 317 -34.21 -31.86 -17.26
CA GLY A 317 -33.34 -30.72 -16.95
C GLY A 317 -31.86 -30.92 -17.30
N THR A 318 -31.01 -29.96 -16.95
CA THR A 318 -29.55 -30.00 -17.20
C THR A 318 -28.80 -30.61 -16.00
N PRO A 319 -28.24 -31.84 -16.10
CA PRO A 319 -27.76 -32.59 -14.93
C PRO A 319 -26.73 -31.86 -14.06
N ALA A 320 -25.86 -31.04 -14.64
CA ALA A 320 -24.75 -30.40 -13.92
C ALA A 320 -25.16 -29.31 -12.91
N TYR A 321 -26.40 -28.79 -13.01
CA TYR A 321 -26.94 -27.74 -12.14
C TYR A 321 -28.15 -28.21 -11.33
N MET A 322 -28.53 -29.47 -11.49
CA MET A 322 -29.74 -30.06 -10.96
C MET A 322 -29.58 -30.44 -9.48
N PRO A 323 -30.60 -30.19 -8.62
CA PRO A 323 -30.55 -30.63 -7.23
C PRO A 323 -30.69 -32.16 -7.10
N PRO A 324 -30.17 -32.77 -6.01
CA PRO A 324 -30.20 -34.23 -5.81
C PRO A 324 -31.59 -34.86 -5.91
N GLU A 325 -32.62 -34.22 -5.36
CA GLU A 325 -34.01 -34.68 -5.44
C GLU A 325 -34.53 -34.77 -6.89
N GLN A 326 -34.12 -33.84 -7.77
CA GLN A 326 -34.50 -33.85 -9.18
C GLN A 326 -33.67 -34.87 -9.96
N ALA A 327 -32.39 -35.03 -9.63
CA ALA A 327 -31.52 -36.05 -10.22
C ALA A 327 -32.00 -37.48 -9.92
N GLN A 328 -32.68 -37.68 -8.80
CA GLN A 328 -33.32 -38.94 -8.40
C GLN A 328 -34.71 -39.16 -9.02
N GLY A 329 -35.20 -38.24 -9.84
CA GLY A 329 -36.55 -38.32 -10.43
C GLY A 329 -37.68 -37.98 -9.45
N ARG A 330 -37.37 -37.45 -8.25
CA ARG A 330 -38.37 -37.08 -7.22
C ARG A 330 -38.94 -35.68 -7.50
N LEU A 331 -39.46 -35.49 -8.72
CA LEU A 331 -39.96 -34.22 -9.25
C LEU A 331 -41.08 -33.58 -8.39
N ALA A 332 -41.88 -34.41 -7.70
CA ALA A 332 -42.91 -33.94 -6.79
C ALA A 332 -42.35 -33.20 -5.57
N GLU A 333 -41.13 -33.53 -5.16
CA GLU A 333 -40.45 -32.92 -4.02
C GLU A 333 -39.74 -31.61 -4.41
N VAL A 334 -39.50 -31.32 -5.69
CA VAL A 334 -38.73 -30.13 -6.10
C VAL A 334 -39.55 -28.85 -5.85
N ASP A 335 -39.10 -28.06 -4.87
CA ASP A 335 -39.66 -26.80 -4.39
C ASP A 335 -38.65 -25.64 -4.56
N ALA A 336 -38.90 -24.49 -3.92
CA ALA A 336 -38.02 -23.33 -3.96
C ALA A 336 -36.58 -23.63 -3.51
N LEU A 337 -36.38 -24.59 -2.59
CA LEU A 337 -35.05 -24.98 -2.11
C LEU A 337 -34.28 -25.79 -3.16
N GLY A 338 -34.98 -26.41 -4.12
CA GLY A 338 -34.37 -26.98 -5.32
C GLY A 338 -33.74 -25.90 -6.21
N ASP A 339 -34.43 -24.78 -6.42
CA ASP A 339 -33.87 -23.65 -7.16
C ASP A 339 -32.71 -22.97 -6.40
N VAL A 340 -32.74 -22.94 -5.06
CA VAL A 340 -31.62 -22.45 -4.23
C VAL A 340 -30.35 -23.27 -4.46
N TYR A 341 -30.47 -24.60 -4.60
CA TYR A 341 -29.33 -25.44 -4.98
C TYR A 341 -28.80 -25.07 -6.36
N SER A 342 -29.69 -24.87 -7.34
CA SER A 342 -29.29 -24.46 -8.69
C SER A 342 -28.65 -23.07 -8.72
N LEU A 343 -29.10 -22.13 -7.87
CA LEU A 343 -28.40 -20.86 -7.62
C LEU A 343 -27.00 -21.10 -7.07
N GLY A 344 -26.84 -21.99 -6.08
CA GLY A 344 -25.53 -22.42 -5.58
C GLY A 344 -24.64 -22.97 -6.70
N ALA A 345 -25.19 -23.78 -7.61
CA ALA A 345 -24.47 -24.31 -8.76
C ALA A 345 -24.07 -23.23 -9.78
N ILE A 346 -24.87 -22.17 -9.95
CA ILE A 346 -24.50 -20.99 -10.74
C ILE A 346 -23.36 -20.22 -10.05
N LEU A 347 -23.45 -20.01 -8.73
CA LEU A 347 -22.40 -19.37 -7.95
C LEU A 347 -21.09 -20.16 -8.06
N PHE A 348 -21.13 -21.48 -7.96
CA PHE A 348 -19.99 -22.35 -8.22
C PHE A 348 -19.37 -22.08 -9.59
N ALA A 349 -20.20 -21.99 -10.63
CA ALA A 349 -19.74 -21.73 -11.98
C ALA A 349 -19.14 -20.33 -12.15
N ILE A 350 -19.65 -19.33 -11.43
CA ILE A 350 -19.04 -18.00 -11.35
C ILE A 350 -17.66 -18.06 -10.67
N LEU A 351 -17.54 -18.82 -9.58
CA LEU A 351 -16.30 -18.93 -8.79
C LEU A 351 -15.20 -19.76 -9.46
N THR A 352 -15.56 -20.61 -10.43
CA THR A 352 -14.62 -21.56 -11.05
C THR A 352 -14.56 -21.48 -12.58
N TRP A 353 -15.45 -20.69 -13.19
CA TRP A 353 -15.75 -20.64 -14.63
C TRP A 353 -16.21 -21.96 -15.25
N ARG A 354 -16.59 -22.95 -14.43
CA ARG A 354 -16.91 -24.31 -14.83
C ARG A 354 -18.11 -24.85 -14.06
N ALA A 355 -18.85 -25.78 -14.66
CA ALA A 355 -19.97 -26.40 -13.97
C ALA A 355 -19.51 -27.20 -12.74
N PRO A 356 -20.31 -27.32 -11.67
CA PRO A 356 -19.93 -28.09 -10.47
C PRO A 356 -19.57 -29.54 -10.77
N PHE A 357 -20.29 -30.16 -11.71
CA PHE A 357 -20.09 -31.53 -12.14
C PHE A 357 -19.81 -31.58 -13.65
N GLU A 358 -18.75 -32.30 -14.03
CA GLU A 358 -18.32 -32.46 -15.43
C GLU A 358 -18.24 -33.95 -15.79
N GLY A 359 -18.61 -34.28 -17.04
CA GLY A 359 -18.55 -35.63 -17.60
C GLY A 359 -19.82 -36.04 -18.34
N ALA A 360 -19.91 -37.32 -18.69
CA ALA A 360 -21.12 -37.88 -19.30
C ALA A 360 -22.32 -37.76 -18.34
N SER A 361 -23.53 -37.55 -18.88
CA SER A 361 -24.74 -37.27 -18.09
C SER A 361 -25.02 -38.30 -17.00
N ALA A 362 -24.82 -39.60 -17.28
CA ALA A 362 -25.00 -40.66 -16.28
C ALA A 362 -24.03 -40.54 -15.09
N LYS A 363 -22.77 -40.18 -15.36
CA LYS A 363 -21.77 -39.92 -14.31
C LYS A 363 -22.13 -38.69 -13.50
N VAL A 364 -22.50 -37.60 -14.17
CA VAL A 364 -22.91 -36.35 -13.49
C VAL A 364 -24.08 -36.59 -12.55
N LEU A 365 -25.11 -37.33 -13.00
CA LEU A 365 -26.24 -37.70 -12.14
C LEU A 365 -25.78 -38.52 -10.93
N ALA A 366 -24.89 -39.50 -11.12
CA ALA A 366 -24.33 -40.28 -10.01
C ALA A 366 -23.56 -39.40 -9.00
N ASP A 367 -22.73 -38.48 -9.48
CA ASP A 367 -21.95 -37.56 -8.63
C ASP A 367 -22.87 -36.60 -7.84
N VAL A 368 -23.92 -36.06 -8.48
CA VAL A 368 -24.93 -35.21 -7.81
C VAL A 368 -25.66 -35.99 -6.72
N ILE A 369 -26.09 -37.22 -7.01
CA ILE A 369 -26.82 -38.08 -6.06
C ILE A 369 -25.93 -38.48 -4.88
N ALA A 370 -24.67 -38.80 -5.15
CA ALA A 370 -23.69 -39.15 -4.13
C ALA A 370 -23.26 -37.95 -3.27
N GLY A 371 -23.34 -36.73 -3.81
CA GLY A 371 -22.80 -35.53 -3.19
C GLY A 371 -21.28 -35.41 -3.38
N ASN A 372 -20.74 -35.93 -4.48
CA ASN A 372 -19.32 -35.91 -4.83
C ASN A 372 -18.89 -34.52 -5.35
N LEU A 373 -19.21 -33.46 -4.62
CA LEU A 373 -18.88 -32.08 -4.98
C LEU A 373 -17.46 -31.74 -4.51
N GLN A 374 -16.59 -31.40 -5.45
CA GLN A 374 -15.29 -30.82 -5.13
C GLN A 374 -15.48 -29.35 -4.72
N PRO A 375 -14.88 -28.88 -3.60
CA PRO A 375 -14.93 -27.47 -3.23
C PRO A 375 -14.38 -26.52 -4.32
N PRO A 376 -14.99 -25.35 -4.55
CA PRO A 376 -14.51 -24.36 -5.52
C PRO A 376 -13.02 -24.02 -5.39
N SER A 377 -12.52 -23.81 -4.17
CA SER A 377 -11.13 -23.46 -3.86
C SER A 377 -10.17 -24.53 -4.38
N LYS A 378 -10.47 -25.81 -4.12
CA LYS A 378 -9.67 -26.95 -4.58
C LYS A 378 -9.66 -27.09 -6.09
N ARG A 379 -10.75 -26.73 -6.76
CA ARG A 379 -10.82 -26.74 -8.23
C ARG A 379 -9.96 -25.65 -8.85
N VAL A 380 -10.05 -24.43 -8.32
CA VAL A 380 -9.25 -23.28 -8.78
C VAL A 380 -7.76 -23.51 -8.50
N GLU A 381 -7.41 -24.02 -7.32
CA GLU A 381 -6.04 -24.40 -6.95
C GLU A 381 -5.46 -25.42 -7.95
N ALA A 382 -6.19 -26.50 -8.24
CA ALA A 382 -5.75 -27.50 -9.21
C ALA A 382 -5.55 -26.92 -10.63
N ALA A 383 -6.41 -25.98 -11.06
CA ALA A 383 -6.26 -25.34 -12.35
C ALA A 383 -5.01 -24.44 -12.43
N HIS A 384 -4.73 -23.66 -11.38
CA HIS A 384 -3.50 -22.87 -11.28
C HIS A 384 -2.24 -23.73 -11.31
N VAL A 385 -2.21 -24.83 -10.54
CA VAL A 385 -1.08 -25.78 -10.54
C VAL A 385 -0.83 -26.37 -11.93
N LEU A 386 -1.89 -26.60 -12.71
CA LEU A 386 -1.81 -27.11 -14.08
C LEU A 386 -1.54 -26.01 -15.13
N GLY A 387 -1.31 -24.76 -14.73
CA GLY A 387 -1.11 -23.63 -15.65
C GLY A 387 -2.33 -23.34 -16.53
N ARG A 388 -3.51 -23.83 -16.14
CA ARG A 388 -4.75 -23.59 -16.88
C ARG A 388 -5.34 -22.26 -16.48
N PRO A 389 -6.06 -21.58 -17.39
CA PRO A 389 -6.71 -20.36 -17.00
C PRO A 389 -7.80 -20.60 -15.96
N ALA A 390 -7.75 -19.82 -14.88
CA ALA A 390 -8.62 -19.93 -13.72
C ALA A 390 -8.85 -18.54 -13.10
N PRO A 391 -9.96 -18.36 -12.37
CA PRO A 391 -10.19 -17.12 -11.63
C PRO A 391 -9.22 -16.98 -10.46
N GLU A 392 -9.16 -15.78 -9.89
CA GLU A 392 -8.49 -15.49 -8.61
C GLU A 392 -8.88 -16.50 -7.50
N PRO A 393 -8.02 -16.72 -6.49
CA PRO A 393 -8.29 -17.61 -5.37
C PRO A 393 -9.67 -17.37 -4.74
N VAL A 394 -10.40 -18.45 -4.45
CA VAL A 394 -11.77 -18.38 -3.93
C VAL A 394 -11.73 -17.98 -2.44
N PRO A 395 -12.37 -16.87 -2.04
CA PRO A 395 -12.48 -16.47 -0.65
C PRO A 395 -13.28 -17.50 0.16
N ALA A 396 -12.80 -17.85 1.35
CA ALA A 396 -13.43 -18.86 2.21
C ALA A 396 -14.92 -18.58 2.49
N THR A 397 -15.28 -17.30 2.67
CA THR A 397 -16.68 -16.89 2.88
C THR A 397 -17.56 -17.21 1.67
N LEU A 398 -17.12 -16.91 0.43
CA LEU A 398 -17.89 -17.22 -0.77
C LEU A 398 -18.00 -18.73 -1.01
N GLU A 399 -16.93 -19.48 -0.70
CA GLU A 399 -16.97 -20.93 -0.75
C GLU A 399 -18.00 -21.51 0.24
N ALA A 400 -18.02 -21.03 1.48
CA ALA A 400 -19.00 -21.46 2.48
C ALA A 400 -20.44 -21.18 2.03
N ILE A 401 -20.71 -20.00 1.49
CA ILE A 401 -22.03 -19.63 0.93
C ILE A 401 -22.42 -20.59 -0.20
N CYS A 402 -21.51 -20.81 -1.15
CA CYS A 402 -21.72 -21.71 -2.29
C CYS A 402 -22.03 -23.14 -1.85
N LEU A 403 -21.22 -23.70 -0.94
CA LEU A 403 -21.37 -25.07 -0.45
C LEU A 403 -22.65 -25.24 0.38
N ARG A 404 -23.04 -24.23 1.18
CA ARG A 404 -24.30 -24.24 1.93
C ARG A 404 -25.50 -24.27 0.98
N ALA A 405 -25.52 -23.42 -0.05
CA ALA A 405 -26.58 -23.41 -1.05
C ALA A 405 -26.70 -24.76 -1.78
N MET A 406 -25.55 -25.40 -2.06
CA MET A 406 -25.46 -26.72 -2.70
C MET A 406 -25.53 -27.91 -1.73
N SER A 407 -26.03 -27.72 -0.50
CA SER A 407 -26.12 -28.83 0.45
C SER A 407 -27.05 -29.94 -0.07
N ARG A 408 -26.63 -31.19 0.09
CA ARG A 408 -27.41 -32.36 -0.34
C ARG A 408 -28.75 -32.42 0.39
N GLU A 409 -28.75 -32.12 1.69
CA GLU A 409 -29.96 -32.03 2.51
C GLU A 409 -30.63 -30.68 2.32
N LYS A 410 -31.90 -30.68 1.90
CA LYS A 410 -32.67 -29.45 1.65
C LYS A 410 -32.71 -28.50 2.86
N GLY A 411 -32.94 -29.04 4.05
CA GLY A 411 -33.04 -28.24 5.28
C GLY A 411 -31.74 -27.54 5.69
N SER A 412 -30.61 -27.95 5.12
CA SER A 412 -29.28 -27.38 5.38
C SER A 412 -28.90 -26.29 4.38
N ARG A 413 -29.73 -26.05 3.34
CA ARG A 413 -29.56 -24.97 2.37
C ARG A 413 -30.02 -23.63 2.97
N HIS A 414 -29.77 -22.53 2.26
CA HIS A 414 -30.45 -21.26 2.55
C HIS A 414 -31.96 -21.45 2.48
N ALA A 415 -32.70 -20.86 3.41
CA ALA A 415 -34.15 -20.98 3.50
C ALA A 415 -34.87 -20.33 2.32
N SER A 416 -34.22 -19.43 1.59
CA SER A 416 -34.76 -18.81 0.37
C SER A 416 -33.66 -18.24 -0.53
N ALA A 417 -34.01 -17.96 -1.79
CA ALA A 417 -33.15 -17.19 -2.70
C ALA A 417 -32.85 -15.77 -2.17
N ARG A 418 -33.74 -15.20 -1.33
CA ARG A 418 -33.52 -13.91 -0.68
C ARG A 418 -32.42 -13.96 0.37
N GLU A 419 -32.40 -15.00 1.21
CA GLU A 419 -31.34 -15.20 2.21
C GLU A 419 -29.98 -15.35 1.52
N LEU A 420 -29.91 -16.15 0.45
CA LEU A 420 -28.68 -16.31 -0.35
C LEU A 420 -28.21 -14.98 -0.97
N HIS A 421 -29.14 -14.17 -1.50
CA HIS A 421 -28.84 -12.82 -1.96
C HIS A 421 -28.22 -11.94 -0.87
N ASP A 422 -28.84 -11.91 0.32
CA ASP A 422 -28.44 -11.04 1.41
C ASP A 422 -27.06 -11.44 2.00
N GLU A 423 -26.73 -12.74 1.99
CA GLU A 423 -25.40 -13.22 2.38
C GLU A 423 -24.31 -12.80 1.37
N ILE A 424 -24.61 -12.84 0.06
CA ILE A 424 -23.71 -12.31 -0.98
C ILE A 424 -23.56 -10.79 -0.86
N GLN A 425 -24.64 -10.05 -0.58
CA GLN A 425 -24.59 -8.61 -0.35
C GLN A 425 -23.68 -8.28 0.83
N THR A 426 -23.83 -8.99 1.95
CA THR A 426 -22.99 -8.83 3.14
C THR A 426 -21.51 -9.08 2.82
N TYR A 427 -21.21 -10.10 2.02
CA TYR A 427 -19.86 -10.37 1.56
C TYR A 427 -19.29 -9.19 0.72
N LEU A 428 -20.08 -8.66 -0.22
CA LEU A 428 -19.66 -7.56 -1.09
C LEU A 428 -19.42 -6.28 -0.31
N ASP A 429 -20.26 -5.96 0.67
CA ASP A 429 -20.09 -4.79 1.52
C ASP A 429 -18.82 -4.92 2.39
N GLY A 430 -18.58 -6.11 2.94
CA GLY A 430 -17.32 -6.39 3.65
C GLY A 430 -16.08 -6.31 2.75
N ALA A 431 -16.18 -6.69 1.48
CA ALA A 431 -15.09 -6.57 0.51
C ALA A 431 -14.78 -5.09 0.19
N ARG A 432 -15.81 -4.27 -0.06
CA ARG A 432 -15.67 -2.83 -0.29
C ARG A 432 -15.03 -2.11 0.89
N GLU A 433 -15.43 -2.47 2.12
CA GLU A 433 -14.85 -1.86 3.32
C GLU A 433 -13.37 -2.26 3.51
N ARG A 434 -12.98 -3.50 3.15
CA ARG A 434 -11.57 -3.89 3.13
C ARG A 434 -10.78 -3.09 2.10
N GLU A 435 -11.27 -2.99 0.86
CA GLU A 435 -10.62 -2.20 -0.19
C GLU A 435 -10.47 -0.73 0.21
N LYS A 436 -11.50 -0.13 0.81
CA LYS A 436 -11.46 1.24 1.30
C LYS A 436 -10.38 1.41 2.37
N ARG A 437 -10.33 0.53 3.38
CA ARG A 437 -9.30 0.59 4.44
C ARG A 437 -7.89 0.43 3.88
N THR A 438 -7.69 -0.48 2.93
CA THR A 438 -6.40 -0.65 2.25
C THR A 438 -6.02 0.58 1.42
N ALA A 439 -6.97 1.17 0.69
CA ALA A 439 -6.73 2.38 -0.08
C ALA A 439 -6.40 3.59 0.81
N GLU A 440 -7.12 3.74 1.93
CA GLU A 440 -6.84 4.74 2.96
C GLU A 440 -5.45 4.52 3.56
N ALA A 441 -5.11 3.30 3.99
CA ALA A 441 -3.79 2.97 4.53
C ALA A 441 -2.67 3.30 3.53
N SER A 442 -2.82 2.91 2.26
CA SER A 442 -1.87 3.22 1.19
C SER A 442 -1.69 4.72 0.97
N GLN A 443 -2.79 5.48 0.89
CA GLN A 443 -2.74 6.94 0.70
C GLN A 443 -2.04 7.63 1.87
N ARG A 444 -2.37 7.23 3.11
CA ARG A 444 -1.78 7.76 4.34
C ARG A 444 -0.29 7.41 4.43
N SER A 445 0.10 6.18 4.12
CA SER A 445 1.51 5.77 4.03
C SER A 445 2.28 6.57 2.99
N ALA A 446 1.70 6.84 1.83
CA ALA A 446 2.36 7.63 0.79
C ALA A 446 2.63 9.07 1.25
N GLU A 447 1.70 9.70 2.00
CA GLU A 447 1.95 11.01 2.63
C GLU A 447 3.00 10.91 3.74
N GLY A 448 2.90 9.89 4.59
CA GLY A 448 3.89 9.63 5.64
C GLY A 448 5.31 9.51 5.10
N LEU A 449 5.50 8.79 3.99
CA LEU A 449 6.77 8.64 3.29
C LEU A 449 7.27 9.96 2.68
N ARG A 450 6.39 10.80 2.12
CA ARG A 450 6.77 12.13 1.63
C ARG A 450 7.32 13.01 2.76
N GLN A 451 6.65 13.01 3.90
CA GLN A 451 7.07 13.79 5.07
C GLN A 451 8.34 13.21 5.71
N LEU A 452 8.49 11.89 5.75
CA LEU A 452 9.72 11.22 6.19
C LEU A 452 10.91 11.63 5.32
N LYS A 453 10.76 11.61 4.00
CA LYS A 453 11.80 12.05 3.07
C LYS A 453 12.21 13.50 3.34
N ARG A 454 11.24 14.40 3.50
CA ARG A 454 11.49 15.81 3.84
C ARG A 454 12.24 15.95 5.17
N TYR A 455 11.84 15.21 6.20
CA TYR A 455 12.55 15.20 7.49
C TYR A 455 14.02 14.76 7.34
N LEU A 456 14.28 13.70 6.58
CA LEU A 456 15.63 13.18 6.33
C LEU A 456 16.51 14.20 5.59
N GLU A 457 15.98 14.87 4.58
CA GLU A 457 16.67 15.91 3.80
C GLU A 457 17.03 17.12 4.68
N LEU A 458 16.07 17.66 5.42
CA LEU A 458 16.28 18.79 6.35
C LEU A 458 17.29 18.43 7.45
N SER A 459 17.19 17.21 7.99
CA SER A 459 18.12 16.71 9.01
C SER A 459 19.53 16.54 8.45
N ALA A 460 19.68 16.14 7.18
CA ALA A 460 20.98 16.03 6.53
C ALA A 460 21.62 17.40 6.27
N GLU A 461 20.84 18.37 5.78
CA GLU A 461 21.29 19.76 5.59
C GLU A 461 21.72 20.38 6.93
N GLY A 462 20.91 20.23 7.97
CA GLY A 462 21.23 20.73 9.31
C GLY A 462 22.50 20.12 9.89
N ARG A 463 22.74 18.82 9.66
CA ARG A 463 24.00 18.15 10.06
C ARG A 463 25.21 18.70 9.32
N ALA A 464 25.12 18.87 8.00
CA ALA A 464 26.24 19.39 7.21
C ALA A 464 26.64 20.81 7.65
N LEU A 465 25.65 21.67 7.90
CA LEU A 465 25.88 23.02 8.43
C LEU A 465 26.46 23.01 9.85
N HIS A 466 26.04 22.05 10.69
CA HIS A 466 26.59 21.91 12.03
C HIS A 466 28.08 21.53 11.99
N ASP A 467 28.45 20.55 11.17
CA ASP A 467 29.84 20.12 11.00
C ASP A 467 30.73 21.27 10.48
N GLU A 468 30.22 22.07 9.52
CA GLU A 468 30.92 23.25 9.00
C GLU A 468 31.09 24.34 10.07
N SER A 469 30.04 24.63 10.84
CA SER A 469 30.06 25.60 11.94
C SER A 469 31.05 25.18 13.04
N GLU A 470 31.10 23.89 13.38
CA GLU A 470 32.03 23.36 14.38
C GLU A 470 33.50 23.48 13.91
N ALA A 471 33.78 23.16 12.64
CA ALA A 471 35.11 23.28 12.05
C ALA A 471 35.64 24.74 12.10
N LEU A 472 34.77 25.71 11.80
CA LEU A 472 35.09 27.14 11.92
C LEU A 472 35.28 27.56 13.39
N SER A 473 34.46 27.01 14.30
CA SER A 473 34.50 27.28 15.74
C SER A 473 35.75 26.73 16.46
N LEU A 474 36.48 25.79 15.86
CA LEU A 474 37.79 25.36 16.37
C LEU A 474 38.87 26.44 16.18
N ARG A 475 38.70 27.36 15.21
CA ARG A 475 39.61 28.49 14.94
C ARG A 475 39.20 29.79 15.65
N TYR A 476 38.19 29.74 16.51
CA TYR A 476 37.47 30.91 17.05
C TYR A 476 38.35 31.94 17.78
N GLY A 477 39.39 31.50 18.48
CA GLY A 477 40.33 32.39 19.17
C GLY A 477 41.14 33.32 18.22
N SER A 478 41.17 32.99 16.93
CA SER A 478 41.83 33.76 15.86
C SER A 478 40.86 34.22 14.76
N ALA A 479 39.54 34.06 14.96
CA ALA A 479 38.56 34.25 13.91
C ALA A 479 38.29 35.72 13.56
N THR A 480 38.10 36.01 12.28
CA THR A 480 37.74 37.35 11.79
C THR A 480 36.29 37.72 12.17
N ALA A 481 35.92 38.99 12.01
CA ALA A 481 34.52 39.42 12.18
C ALA A 481 33.58 38.72 11.18
N GLU A 482 34.05 38.48 9.96
CA GLU A 482 33.33 37.77 8.90
C GLU A 482 33.13 36.29 9.24
N GLU A 483 34.17 35.60 9.73
CA GLU A 483 34.07 34.19 10.17
C GLU A 483 33.06 34.04 11.33
N ARG A 484 33.01 35.00 12.26
CA ARG A 484 32.01 34.99 13.36
C ARG A 484 30.59 35.22 12.88
N ALA A 485 30.38 36.14 11.92
CA ALA A 485 29.07 36.37 11.32
C ALA A 485 28.57 35.15 10.53
N ALA A 486 29.48 34.45 9.84
CA ALA A 486 29.16 33.21 9.13
C ALA A 486 28.69 32.10 10.09
N ILE A 487 29.39 31.91 11.23
CA ILE A 487 28.99 30.95 12.27
C ILE A 487 27.57 31.25 12.78
N TRP A 488 27.26 32.50 13.13
CA TRP A 488 25.92 32.87 13.60
C TRP A 488 24.83 32.67 12.54
N SER A 489 25.14 32.97 11.27
CA SER A 489 24.22 32.70 10.17
C SER A 489 23.94 31.20 10.01
N MET A 490 24.97 30.35 10.16
CA MET A 490 24.81 28.89 10.11
C MET A 490 23.99 28.38 11.30
N GLU A 491 24.26 28.88 12.51
CA GLU A 491 23.51 28.52 13.73
C GLU A 491 22.01 28.84 13.60
N SER A 492 21.67 30.04 13.13
CA SER A 492 20.27 30.42 12.90
C SER A 492 19.60 29.56 11.82
N ARG A 493 20.33 29.17 10.77
CA ARG A 493 19.81 28.26 9.73
C ARG A 493 19.58 26.86 10.28
N ILE A 494 20.47 26.34 11.12
CA ILE A 494 20.33 25.03 11.79
C ILE A 494 19.08 25.00 12.67
N GLU A 495 18.81 26.07 13.41
CA GLU A 495 17.60 26.20 14.24
C GLU A 495 16.33 26.10 13.38
N THR A 496 16.26 26.88 12.29
CA THR A 496 15.11 26.84 11.35
C THR A 496 14.93 25.45 10.74
N LEU A 497 16.01 24.82 10.27
CA LEU A 497 15.97 23.48 9.68
C LEU A 497 15.52 22.42 10.69
N THR A 498 15.88 22.59 11.96
CA THR A 498 15.46 21.69 13.05
C THR A 498 13.97 21.83 13.32
N GLU A 499 13.43 23.06 13.35
CA GLU A 499 12.00 23.30 13.49
C GLU A 499 11.19 22.70 12.33
N ASP A 500 11.57 23.01 11.10
CA ASP A 500 10.93 22.46 9.89
C ASP A 500 11.04 20.93 9.84
N GLY A 501 12.19 20.39 10.26
CA GLY A 501 12.42 18.95 10.35
C GLY A 501 11.48 18.29 11.36
N MET A 502 11.33 18.87 12.56
CA MET A 502 10.43 18.36 13.58
C MET A 502 8.95 18.45 13.15
N GLU A 503 8.57 19.48 12.41
CA GLU A 503 7.23 19.55 11.83
C GLU A 503 6.99 18.41 10.83
N ALA A 504 7.95 18.17 9.92
CA ALA A 504 7.87 17.07 8.95
C ALA A 504 7.84 15.69 9.65
N TRP A 505 8.66 15.49 10.69
CA TRP A 505 8.66 14.29 11.51
C TRP A 505 7.30 14.04 12.17
N SER A 506 6.71 15.09 12.76
CA SER A 506 5.40 15.01 13.42
C SER A 506 4.29 14.62 12.42
N LYS A 507 4.26 15.27 11.25
CA LYS A 507 3.32 14.93 10.17
C LYS A 507 3.50 13.49 9.69
N SER A 508 4.74 13.05 9.50
CA SER A 508 5.04 11.67 9.08
C SER A 508 4.53 10.64 10.11
N SER A 509 4.79 10.88 11.39
CA SER A 509 4.33 10.02 12.50
C SER A 509 2.81 9.91 12.58
N VAL A 510 2.09 11.02 12.42
CA VAL A 510 0.62 11.06 12.40
C VAL A 510 0.06 10.27 11.22
N GLU A 511 0.62 10.44 10.02
CA GLU A 511 0.11 9.77 8.83
C GLU A 511 0.38 8.25 8.87
N PHE A 512 1.53 7.80 9.38
CA PHE A 512 1.75 6.37 9.62
C PHE A 512 0.81 5.80 10.69
N SER A 513 0.49 6.57 11.74
CA SER A 513 -0.48 6.14 12.76
C SER A 513 -1.87 5.97 12.16
N ARG A 514 -2.34 6.93 11.35
CA ARG A 514 -3.61 6.85 10.62
C ARG A 514 -3.65 5.69 9.63
N ALA A 515 -2.54 5.40 8.96
CA ALA A 515 -2.44 4.25 8.07
C ALA A 515 -2.65 2.93 8.84
N LEU A 516 -2.05 2.81 10.04
CA LEU A 516 -2.17 1.63 10.89
C LEU A 516 -3.52 1.51 11.61
N GLU A 517 -4.21 2.62 11.83
CA GLU A 517 -5.61 2.62 12.28
C GLU A 517 -6.54 2.04 11.22
N ALA A 518 -6.31 2.35 9.94
CA ALA A 518 -7.05 1.80 8.82
C ALA A 518 -6.71 0.31 8.57
N ASP A 519 -5.41 -0.02 8.56
CA ASP A 519 -4.91 -1.39 8.40
C ASP A 519 -3.69 -1.65 9.31
N PRO A 520 -3.86 -2.37 10.44
CA PRO A 520 -2.81 -2.62 11.43
C PRO A 520 -1.59 -3.41 10.94
N ASP A 521 -1.71 -4.08 9.79
CA ASP A 521 -0.67 -4.91 9.19
C ASP A 521 -0.09 -4.27 7.93
N TRP A 522 -0.41 -3.01 7.65
CA TRP A 522 0.11 -2.27 6.51
C TRP A 522 1.62 -2.05 6.61
N ARG A 523 2.35 -2.80 5.78
CA ARG A 523 3.81 -2.93 5.89
C ARG A 523 4.56 -1.61 5.72
N GLU A 524 4.19 -0.79 4.74
CA GLU A 524 4.88 0.48 4.46
C GLU A 524 4.76 1.46 5.63
N ALA A 525 3.64 1.44 6.37
CA ALA A 525 3.47 2.27 7.57
C ALA A 525 4.29 1.73 8.75
N LEU A 526 4.32 0.41 8.95
CA LEU A 526 5.16 -0.22 9.98
C LEU A 526 6.64 0.11 9.76
N ASP A 527 7.10 -0.04 8.51
CA ASP A 527 8.46 0.22 8.08
C ASP A 527 8.83 1.70 8.22
N GLY A 528 7.95 2.60 7.76
CA GLY A 528 8.13 4.05 7.88
C GLY A 528 8.19 4.53 9.33
N ARG A 529 7.37 3.97 10.21
CA ARG A 529 7.42 4.24 11.66
C ARG A 529 8.72 3.77 12.29
N CYS A 530 9.23 2.61 11.89
CA CYS A 530 10.54 2.12 12.36
C CYS A 530 11.68 3.04 11.91
N GLU A 531 11.64 3.53 10.67
CA GLU A 531 12.65 4.47 10.15
C GLU A 531 12.69 5.78 10.95
N LEU A 532 11.51 6.37 11.27
CA LEU A 532 11.42 7.56 12.13
C LEU A 532 12.06 7.35 13.51
N ILE A 533 11.85 6.19 14.12
CA ILE A 533 12.42 5.86 15.43
C ILE A 533 13.94 5.67 15.31
N VAL A 534 14.41 4.97 14.28
CA VAL A 534 15.85 4.76 14.03
C VAL A 534 16.58 6.10 13.90
N GLU A 535 16.04 7.06 13.15
CA GLU A 535 16.65 8.38 13.02
C GLU A 535 16.72 9.14 14.35
N ARG A 536 15.68 9.02 15.19
CA ARG A 536 15.69 9.61 16.53
C ARG A 536 16.73 8.96 17.45
N VAL A 537 16.92 7.64 17.36
CA VAL A 537 18.03 6.96 18.07
C VAL A 537 19.38 7.51 17.61
N LEU A 538 19.60 7.60 16.29
CA LEU A 538 20.84 8.12 15.72
C LEU A 538 21.11 9.58 16.13
N GLU A 539 20.06 10.40 16.20
CA GLU A 539 20.16 11.78 16.66
C GLU A 539 20.53 11.88 18.15
N ALA A 540 19.90 11.06 19.00
CA ALA A 540 20.19 10.99 20.42
C ALA A 540 21.63 10.52 20.69
N GLU A 541 22.12 9.53 19.93
CA GLU A 541 23.51 9.05 20.00
C GLU A 541 24.50 10.18 19.71
N ARG A 542 24.26 10.98 18.66
CA ARG A 542 25.09 12.15 18.30
C ARG A 542 25.08 13.22 19.38
N LYS A 543 23.89 13.57 19.88
CA LYS A 543 23.71 14.56 20.96
C LYS A 543 24.17 14.07 22.33
N ARG A 544 24.53 12.78 22.44
CA ARG A 544 24.88 12.09 23.69
C ARG A 544 23.76 12.14 24.73
N ASP A 545 22.52 12.20 24.26
CA ASP A 545 21.33 12.14 25.10
C ASP A 545 20.98 10.68 25.38
N ARG A 546 21.51 10.15 26.49
CA ARG A 546 21.27 8.77 26.89
C ARG A 546 19.82 8.47 27.24
N GLN A 547 19.08 9.46 27.75
CA GLN A 547 17.68 9.23 28.10
C GLN A 547 16.84 9.06 26.84
N GLU A 548 17.02 9.95 25.87
CA GLU A 548 16.29 9.87 24.61
C GLU A 548 16.66 8.61 23.81
N GLU A 549 17.97 8.26 23.74
CA GLU A 549 18.42 7.04 23.07
C GLU A 549 17.72 5.79 23.64
N MET A 550 17.64 5.69 24.97
CA MET A 550 17.01 4.58 25.66
C MET A 550 15.49 4.51 25.41
N ILE A 551 14.80 5.65 25.40
CA ILE A 551 13.36 5.74 25.11
C ILE A 551 13.09 5.24 23.69
N GLN A 552 13.84 5.74 22.71
CA GLN A 552 13.62 5.41 21.30
C GLN A 552 14.02 3.97 20.98
N ARG A 553 15.08 3.42 21.59
CA ARG A 553 15.42 2.00 21.46
C ARG A 553 14.33 1.07 21.99
N ARG A 554 13.66 1.44 23.09
CA ARG A 554 12.50 0.70 23.61
C ARG A 554 11.31 0.80 22.67
N ALA A 555 11.04 1.98 22.12
CA ALA A 555 9.98 2.17 21.13
C ALA A 555 10.22 1.31 19.87
N LEU A 556 11.48 1.25 19.38
CA LEU A 556 11.82 0.42 18.23
C LEU A 556 11.61 -1.08 18.51
N ALA A 557 11.97 -1.55 19.70
CA ALA A 557 11.76 -2.95 20.08
C ALA A 557 10.27 -3.35 20.08
N GLN A 558 9.37 -2.40 20.31
CA GLN A 558 7.92 -2.61 20.23
C GLN A 558 7.38 -2.48 18.79
N ALA A 559 7.99 -1.62 17.97
CA ALA A 559 7.54 -1.32 16.62
C ALA A 559 8.07 -2.32 15.56
N ASP A 560 9.31 -2.79 15.70
CA ASP A 560 10.02 -3.63 14.74
C ASP A 560 9.59 -5.11 14.84
N ARG A 561 8.41 -5.41 14.28
CA ARG A 561 7.81 -6.75 14.29
C ARG A 561 8.69 -7.81 13.59
N PHE A 562 9.50 -7.40 12.62
CA PHE A 562 10.30 -8.31 11.77
C PHE A 562 11.79 -8.36 12.13
N GLY A 563 12.24 -7.53 13.08
CA GLY A 563 13.64 -7.49 13.55
C GLY A 563 14.63 -6.87 12.55
N THR A 564 14.14 -6.26 11.47
CA THR A 564 15.00 -5.74 10.39
C THR A 564 15.68 -4.43 10.78
N TYR A 565 15.00 -3.58 11.53
CA TYR A 565 15.48 -2.23 11.87
C TYR A 565 16.41 -2.23 13.08
N ARG A 566 16.26 -3.19 13.98
CA ARG A 566 17.20 -3.43 15.08
C ARG A 566 18.63 -3.65 14.56
N LEU A 567 18.79 -4.41 13.48
CA LEU A 567 20.09 -4.68 12.86
C LEU A 567 20.74 -3.40 12.31
N LYS A 568 19.95 -2.41 11.83
CA LYS A 568 20.49 -1.10 11.40
C LYS A 568 21.18 -0.37 12.57
N LEU A 569 20.75 -0.62 13.80
CA LEU A 569 21.36 -0.01 15.00
C LEU A 569 22.56 -0.78 15.56
N GLU A 570 22.92 -1.92 14.97
CA GLU A 570 23.99 -2.80 15.46
C GLU A 570 25.26 -2.72 14.61
N ALA A 571 25.32 -1.83 13.61
CA ALA A 571 26.47 -1.75 12.71
C ALA A 571 27.80 -1.56 13.48
N PRO A 572 28.79 -2.44 13.31
CA PRO A 572 30.04 -2.35 14.03
C PRO A 572 30.84 -1.10 13.64
N GLY A 573 31.67 -0.62 14.55
CA GLY A 573 32.76 0.29 14.20
C GLY A 573 34.06 -0.49 14.05
N THR A 574 35.11 0.17 13.57
CA THR A 574 36.42 -0.45 13.35
C THR A 574 37.45 0.06 14.36
N LEU A 575 38.27 -0.86 14.86
CA LEU A 575 39.37 -0.60 15.77
C LEU A 575 40.70 -0.86 15.07
N THR A 576 41.59 0.13 15.09
CA THR A 576 43.00 -0.03 14.70
C THR A 576 43.90 0.34 15.88
N LEU A 577 44.81 -0.54 16.26
CA LEU A 577 45.67 -0.36 17.42
C LEU A 577 47.07 -0.92 17.14
N ARG A 578 48.08 -0.07 17.30
CA ARG A 578 49.49 -0.44 17.15
C ARG A 578 50.23 -0.12 18.43
N ALA A 579 51.18 -0.98 18.81
CA ALA A 579 52.03 -0.77 19.97
C ALA A 579 53.45 -0.47 19.51
N PHE A 580 54.11 0.45 20.21
CA PHE A 580 55.49 0.87 19.95
C PHE A 580 56.29 0.87 21.25
N ALA A 581 57.61 0.80 21.15
CA ALA A 581 58.53 1.17 22.22
C ALA A 581 59.64 2.04 21.64
N TYR A 582 60.23 2.90 22.46
CA TYR A 582 61.44 3.62 22.07
C TYR A 582 62.65 2.70 22.19
N SER A 583 63.54 2.73 21.20
CA SER A 583 64.83 2.02 21.26
C SER A 583 65.94 2.84 21.91
N CYS A 584 65.67 4.09 22.30
CA CYS A 584 66.59 4.89 23.11
C CYS A 584 66.26 4.80 24.61
N ASP A 585 67.28 4.93 25.46
CA ASP A 585 67.13 5.06 26.92
C ASP A 585 67.04 6.54 27.36
N CYS A 586 66.40 7.36 26.53
CA CYS A 586 66.45 8.81 26.65
C CYS A 586 65.20 9.43 27.30
N LEU A 587 64.33 8.59 27.89
CA LEU A 587 63.22 9.05 28.72
C LEU A 587 63.77 9.78 29.94
N ARG A 588 63.61 11.10 29.96
CA ARG A 588 64.03 11.94 31.08
C ARG A 588 62.94 12.98 31.37
N PRO A 589 62.93 13.59 32.56
CA PRO A 589 62.16 14.82 32.78
C PRO A 589 62.78 15.92 31.92
N VAL A 590 62.00 16.44 30.98
CA VAL A 590 62.38 17.52 30.06
C VAL A 590 61.51 18.72 30.34
N THR A 591 62.14 19.85 30.62
CA THR A 591 61.40 21.11 30.77
C THR A 591 60.99 21.69 29.40
N GLU A 592 59.96 22.52 29.33
CA GLU A 592 59.57 23.23 28.08
C GLU A 592 60.70 24.04 27.42
N LYS A 593 61.79 24.33 28.15
CA LYS A 593 62.97 25.05 27.66
C LYS A 593 64.15 24.13 27.26
N GLY A 594 63.95 22.82 27.22
CA GLY A 594 64.97 21.85 26.80
C GLY A 594 66.03 21.51 27.86
N PHE A 595 65.85 21.92 29.11
CA PHE A 595 66.75 21.52 30.21
C PHE A 595 66.63 20.02 30.48
N ARG A 596 67.78 19.32 30.55
CA ARG A 596 67.87 17.93 31.01
C ARG A 596 67.98 17.90 32.52
N VAL A 597 67.16 17.07 33.17
CA VAL A 597 67.34 16.72 34.58
C VAL A 597 68.26 15.49 34.63
N GLU A 598 69.44 15.61 35.24
CA GLU A 598 70.33 14.49 35.55
C GLU A 598 70.14 14.11 37.02
N PHE A 599 69.96 12.81 37.28
CA PHE A 599 69.94 12.25 38.63
C PHE A 599 71.33 11.68 38.90
N ASP A 600 71.95 12.04 40.01
CA ASP A 600 73.19 11.44 40.50
C ASP A 600 72.88 10.10 41.19
N ASP A 601 73.63 9.04 40.85
CA ASP A 601 73.48 7.69 41.39
C ASP A 601 73.77 7.60 42.91
N SER A 602 74.46 8.59 43.49
CA SER A 602 74.65 8.69 44.94
C SER A 602 73.46 9.32 45.68
N THR A 603 72.45 9.76 44.92
CA THR A 603 71.25 10.43 45.41
C THR A 603 70.02 9.56 45.07
N PRO A 604 69.41 8.85 46.04
CA PRO A 604 68.27 7.99 45.76
C PRO A 604 67.11 8.80 45.16
N VAL A 605 66.67 8.33 43.99
CA VAL A 605 65.62 8.93 43.15
C VAL A 605 64.45 9.45 43.99
N ALA A 606 64.14 10.72 43.77
CA ALA A 606 63.44 11.64 44.68
C ALA A 606 61.93 11.42 44.81
N TRP A 607 61.52 10.29 45.40
CA TRP A 607 60.15 10.05 45.87
C TRP A 607 60.20 9.16 47.12
N VAL A 608 60.04 9.74 48.31
CA VAL A 608 59.74 8.95 49.54
C VAL A 608 58.24 8.99 49.72
N ASP A 609 57.60 7.82 49.71
CA ASP A 609 56.15 7.65 49.88
C ASP A 609 55.28 8.47 48.90
N GLY A 610 55.74 8.66 47.65
CA GLY A 610 54.97 9.32 46.59
C GLY A 610 54.88 10.85 46.69
N ARG A 611 55.73 11.50 47.50
CA ARG A 611 55.76 12.97 47.67
C ARG A 611 56.97 13.61 47.00
N PRO A 612 56.82 14.69 46.19
CA PRO A 612 57.95 15.40 45.60
C PRO A 612 58.63 16.31 46.65
N ARG A 613 59.97 16.29 46.69
CA ARG A 613 60.81 17.11 47.58
C ARG A 613 61.53 18.21 46.77
N PRO A 614 61.41 19.51 47.14
CA PRO A 614 61.89 20.65 46.35
C PRO A 614 63.39 21.01 46.52
N ASP A 615 64.17 20.20 47.23
CA ASP A 615 65.54 20.50 47.71
C ASP A 615 66.71 19.98 46.84
N LEU A 616 66.49 19.63 45.56
CA LEU A 616 67.53 19.05 44.68
C LEU A 616 68.02 20.00 43.56
N ALA A 617 69.23 19.78 43.04
CA ALA A 617 69.88 20.61 42.01
C ALA A 617 69.84 19.95 40.60
N VAL A 618 69.61 20.75 39.56
CA VAL A 618 69.65 20.34 38.13
C VAL A 618 70.99 20.81 37.54
N SER A 619 71.54 20.19 36.49
CA SER A 619 72.76 20.67 35.82
C SER A 619 72.58 20.81 34.30
N TYR A 620 73.26 21.79 33.68
CA TYR A 620 73.30 22.00 32.23
C TYR A 620 74.74 22.31 31.79
N ALA A 621 75.26 21.55 30.82
CA ALA A 621 76.65 21.67 30.32
C ALA A 621 77.72 21.68 31.43
N GLY A 622 77.49 20.91 32.50
CA GLY A 622 78.39 20.81 33.65
C GLY A 622 78.23 21.94 34.70
N GLN A 623 77.24 22.82 34.58
CA GLN A 623 76.95 23.86 35.59
C GLN A 623 75.59 23.64 36.29
N PRO A 624 75.51 23.83 37.62
CA PRO A 624 74.26 23.69 38.36
C PRO A 624 73.27 24.82 38.02
N VAL A 625 72.01 24.43 37.75
CA VAL A 625 70.86 25.29 37.47
C VAL A 625 69.85 25.10 38.61
N PRO A 626 69.31 26.17 39.20
CA PRO A 626 68.27 26.06 40.23
C PRO A 626 67.00 25.38 39.68
N VAL A 627 66.45 24.41 40.43
CA VAL A 627 65.18 23.70 40.09
C VAL A 627 63.98 24.65 39.93
N THR A 628 64.08 25.88 40.41
CA THR A 628 63.08 26.94 40.29
C THR A 628 62.83 27.46 38.86
N ARG A 629 63.62 27.03 37.85
CA ARG A 629 63.29 27.26 36.42
C ARG A 629 62.40 26.18 35.81
N ILE A 630 61.97 25.19 36.60
CA ILE A 630 61.12 24.09 36.20
C ILE A 630 59.73 24.31 36.83
N SER A 631 58.81 24.96 36.12
CA SER A 631 57.43 25.06 36.58
C SER A 631 56.76 23.67 36.57
N PRO A 632 55.85 23.35 37.50
CA PRO A 632 55.15 22.05 37.56
C PRO A 632 54.33 21.70 36.31
N GLY A 633 54.01 22.68 35.46
CA GLY A 633 53.42 22.47 34.13
C GLY A 633 54.43 22.36 32.98
N THR A 634 55.72 22.53 33.25
CA THR A 634 56.77 22.61 32.23
C THR A 634 57.68 21.39 32.19
N ALA A 635 57.77 20.58 33.26
CA ALA A 635 58.48 19.30 33.24
C ALA A 635 57.59 18.21 32.64
N ARG A 636 57.94 17.78 31.44
CA ARG A 636 57.30 16.69 30.69
C ARG A 636 58.23 15.49 30.72
N TRP A 637 57.72 14.32 31.07
CA TRP A 637 58.43 13.07 30.84
C TRP A 637 58.27 12.74 29.35
N GLY A 638 59.38 12.69 28.62
CA GLY A 638 59.30 12.47 27.18
C GLY A 638 60.64 12.09 26.57
N HIS A 639 60.56 11.35 25.46
CA HIS A 639 61.68 11.15 24.57
C HIS A 639 61.88 12.40 23.71
N ARG A 640 63.05 12.54 23.07
CA ARG A 640 63.23 13.62 22.10
C ARG A 640 62.28 13.41 20.92
N PRO A 641 61.84 14.49 20.25
CA PRO A 641 60.92 14.39 19.12
C PRO A 641 61.42 13.48 17.97
N ASP A 642 62.73 13.34 17.84
CA ASP A 642 63.44 12.56 16.81
C ASP A 642 63.79 11.12 17.24
N CYS A 643 63.35 10.68 18.41
CA CYS A 643 63.70 9.34 18.90
C CYS A 643 63.05 8.24 18.07
N PRO A 644 63.83 7.26 17.60
CA PRO A 644 63.29 6.12 16.87
C PRO A 644 62.38 5.31 17.80
N ARG A 645 61.16 5.05 17.32
CA ARG A 645 60.21 4.11 17.93
C ARG A 645 60.16 2.86 17.06
N GLU A 646 60.21 1.70 17.70
CA GLU A 646 60.09 0.39 17.06
C GLU A 646 58.67 -0.15 17.29
N GLU A 647 58.06 -0.69 16.25
CA GLU A 647 56.74 -1.32 16.35
C GLU A 647 56.86 -2.66 17.10
N LEU A 648 56.14 -2.78 18.20
CA LEU A 648 56.07 -4.00 18.99
C LEU A 648 55.04 -4.94 18.36
N ARG A 649 55.53 -5.94 17.64
CA ARG A 649 54.70 -7.04 17.11
C ARG A 649 54.59 -8.15 18.16
N GLY A 650 53.40 -8.72 18.32
CA GLY A 650 53.19 -9.81 19.29
C GLY A 650 52.76 -9.36 20.70
N THR A 651 52.46 -8.09 20.91
CA THR A 651 51.92 -7.57 22.18
C THR A 651 50.45 -7.98 22.31
N GLU A 652 50.08 -8.66 23.39
CA GLU A 652 48.71 -9.13 23.60
C GLU A 652 47.75 -7.96 23.86
N VAL A 653 46.59 -7.99 23.23
CA VAL A 653 45.53 -6.98 23.41
C VAL A 653 44.28 -7.64 23.97
N ARG A 654 43.79 -7.14 25.11
CA ARG A 654 42.56 -7.57 25.77
C ARG A 654 41.60 -6.40 25.91
N ILE A 655 40.30 -6.63 25.75
CA ILE A 655 39.29 -5.57 25.94
C ILE A 655 38.16 -6.02 26.86
N ARG A 656 37.53 -5.06 27.55
CA ARG A 656 36.28 -5.24 28.29
C ARG A 656 35.30 -4.15 27.90
N ARG A 657 34.08 -4.51 27.50
CA ARG A 657 33.02 -3.51 27.25
C ARG A 657 32.55 -2.93 28.58
N PHE A 658 32.32 -1.63 28.65
CA PHE A 658 31.60 -1.06 29.78
C PHE A 658 30.11 -1.33 29.64
N GLU A 659 29.52 -1.95 30.66
CA GLU A 659 28.09 -2.21 30.79
C GLU A 659 27.53 -1.36 31.93
N GLU A 660 26.31 -0.85 31.77
CA GLU A 660 25.64 -0.14 32.85
C GLU A 660 24.97 -1.14 33.79
N ARG A 661 25.39 -1.15 35.06
CA ARG A 661 24.77 -1.91 36.14
C ARG A 661 24.53 -0.97 37.30
N GLU A 662 23.29 -0.88 37.78
CA GLU A 662 22.92 -0.01 38.90
C GLU A 662 23.37 1.45 38.71
N ARG A 663 23.21 2.00 37.49
CA ARG A 663 23.65 3.35 37.09
C ARG A 663 25.16 3.59 37.19
N ARG A 664 25.96 2.53 37.23
CA ARG A 664 27.43 2.58 37.19
C ARG A 664 27.93 1.86 35.95
N LEU A 665 28.94 2.43 35.28
CA LEU A 665 29.65 1.73 34.22
C LEU A 665 30.65 0.75 34.84
N VAL A 666 30.46 -0.53 34.61
CA VAL A 666 31.34 -1.59 35.08
C VAL A 666 31.94 -2.34 33.89
N PRO A 667 33.23 -2.74 33.93
CA PRO A 667 33.79 -3.61 32.92
C PRO A 667 33.04 -4.96 32.89
N GLY A 668 32.55 -5.34 31.72
CA GLY A 668 31.92 -6.62 31.45
C GLY A 668 32.94 -7.74 31.21
N ALA A 669 32.57 -8.72 30.40
CA ALA A 669 33.42 -9.86 30.07
C ALA A 669 34.69 -9.43 29.31
N GLU A 670 35.79 -10.12 29.59
CA GLU A 670 37.06 -9.95 28.88
C GLU A 670 37.04 -10.68 27.54
N LEU A 671 37.48 -9.98 26.49
CA LEU A 671 37.70 -10.52 25.15
C LEU A 671 39.18 -10.36 24.79
N ARG A 672 39.80 -11.42 24.28
CA ARG A 672 41.16 -11.36 23.73
C ARG A 672 41.08 -11.00 22.25
N LEU A 673 41.70 -9.89 21.86
CA LEU A 673 41.71 -9.42 20.47
C LEU A 673 42.86 -10.00 19.64
N GLY A 674 43.81 -10.69 20.28
CA GLY A 674 45.01 -11.22 19.64
C GLY A 674 46.23 -10.38 19.98
N VAL A 675 47.09 -10.15 18.99
CA VAL A 675 48.36 -9.43 19.16
C VAL A 675 48.49 -8.26 18.20
N THR A 676 49.23 -7.22 18.58
CA THR A 676 49.48 -6.05 17.72
C THR A 676 50.36 -6.40 16.49
N PRO A 677 50.16 -5.69 15.34
CA PRO A 677 49.15 -4.65 15.11
C PRO A 677 47.74 -5.24 14.91
N ILE A 678 46.74 -4.61 15.53
CA ILE A 678 45.32 -4.88 15.27
C ILE A 678 44.86 -3.91 14.19
N GLU A 679 44.37 -4.41 13.06
CA GLU A 679 43.94 -3.60 11.93
C GLU A 679 42.46 -3.82 11.60
N ASN A 680 41.70 -2.72 11.56
CA ASN A 680 40.27 -2.69 11.20
C ASN A 680 39.40 -3.77 11.85
N LEU A 681 39.66 -4.10 13.12
CA LEU A 681 38.86 -5.08 13.84
C LEU A 681 37.46 -4.53 14.09
N GLU A 682 36.43 -5.26 13.65
CA GLU A 682 35.05 -4.89 13.91
C GLU A 682 34.68 -5.12 15.39
N LEU A 683 34.14 -4.08 16.02
CA LEU A 683 33.63 -4.13 17.39
C LEU A 683 32.24 -3.48 17.45
N PRO A 684 31.33 -4.02 18.29
CA PRO A 684 30.07 -3.34 18.56
C PRO A 684 30.29 -1.92 19.08
N PRO A 685 29.44 -0.94 18.70
CA PRO A 685 29.54 0.41 19.22
C PRO A 685 29.46 0.43 20.75
N GLY A 686 30.28 1.26 21.40
CA GLY A 686 30.30 1.36 22.85
C GLY A 686 31.61 1.86 23.43
N SER A 687 31.63 1.97 24.76
CA SER A 687 32.84 2.26 25.52
C SER A 687 33.51 0.96 25.95
N TRP A 688 34.82 0.89 25.74
CA TRP A 688 35.65 -0.27 25.99
C TRP A 688 36.89 0.15 26.78
N ARG A 689 37.34 -0.74 27.67
CA ARG A 689 38.65 -0.65 28.31
C ARG A 689 39.58 -1.61 27.58
N CYS A 690 40.61 -1.09 26.92
CA CYS A 690 41.63 -1.88 26.24
C CYS A 690 42.88 -1.99 27.11
N GLU A 691 43.40 -3.19 27.28
CA GLU A 691 44.65 -3.52 27.97
C GLU A 691 45.66 -4.04 26.95
N ILE A 692 46.80 -3.38 26.88
CA ILE A 692 47.92 -3.73 26.02
C ILE A 692 49.01 -4.32 26.90
N ILE A 693 49.30 -5.61 26.68
CA ILE A 693 50.14 -6.43 27.54
C ILE A 693 51.38 -6.85 26.75
N PRO A 694 52.56 -6.29 27.07
CA PRO A 694 53.80 -6.64 26.37
C PRO A 694 54.21 -8.09 26.67
N PRO A 695 55.00 -8.73 25.78
CA PRO A 695 55.47 -10.09 25.99
C PRO A 695 56.20 -10.27 27.33
N ALA A 696 56.02 -11.42 27.97
CA ALA A 696 56.71 -11.73 29.22
C ALA A 696 58.23 -11.65 29.03
N GLY A 697 58.93 -10.96 29.94
CA GLY A 697 60.38 -10.75 29.87
C GLY A 697 60.84 -9.55 29.01
N SER A 698 59.92 -8.82 28.38
CA SER A 698 60.26 -7.61 27.59
C SER A 698 60.70 -6.41 28.44
N GLY A 699 60.47 -6.42 29.76
CA GLY A 699 60.76 -5.29 30.65
C GLY A 699 59.81 -4.10 30.50
N LEU A 700 58.84 -4.15 29.57
CA LEU A 700 57.87 -3.09 29.33
C LEU A 700 56.66 -3.19 30.29
N ALA A 701 56.10 -2.04 30.65
CA ALA A 701 54.88 -1.95 31.44
C ALA A 701 53.62 -2.09 30.57
N PRO A 702 52.55 -2.74 31.08
CA PRO A 702 51.26 -2.76 30.40
C PRO A 702 50.60 -1.38 30.41
N ALA A 703 49.75 -1.12 29.42
CA ALA A 703 49.01 0.12 29.29
C ALA A 703 47.50 -0.13 29.22
N ILE A 704 46.71 0.81 29.76
CA ILE A 704 45.24 0.80 29.66
C ILE A 704 44.82 1.98 28.79
N VAL A 705 44.05 1.69 27.75
CA VAL A 705 43.55 2.68 26.79
C VAL A 705 42.02 2.67 26.81
N PRO A 706 41.37 3.80 27.08
CA PRO A 706 39.93 3.93 26.89
C PRO A 706 39.63 3.99 25.38
N VAL A 707 38.74 3.12 24.92
CA VAL A 707 38.34 3.02 23.51
C VAL A 707 36.85 3.31 23.40
N ARG A 708 36.46 4.24 22.53
CA ARG A 708 35.06 4.48 22.17
C ARG A 708 34.87 4.11 20.71
N VAL A 709 34.14 3.03 20.46
CA VAL A 709 33.79 2.61 19.11
C VAL A 709 32.45 3.23 18.76
N GLU A 710 32.42 4.05 17.72
CA GLU A 710 31.20 4.64 17.16
C GLU A 710 30.64 3.77 16.04
N ARG A 711 29.34 3.89 15.75
CA ARG A 711 28.70 3.11 14.68
C ARG A 711 29.28 3.48 13.32
N ALA A 712 29.76 2.49 12.58
CA ALA A 712 30.50 2.68 11.32
C ALA A 712 31.70 3.65 11.45
N GLY A 713 32.09 4.00 12.68
CA GLY A 713 33.19 4.90 12.97
C GLY A 713 34.51 4.16 12.95
N ARG A 714 35.59 4.90 12.79
CA ARG A 714 36.95 4.38 12.88
C ARG A 714 37.63 4.94 14.12
N TRP A 715 38.01 4.05 15.02
CA TRP A 715 38.89 4.36 16.13
C TRP A 715 40.30 3.87 15.81
N SER A 716 41.30 4.75 15.93
CA SER A 716 42.69 4.41 15.64
C SER A 716 43.64 5.08 16.62
N GLN A 717 44.58 4.33 17.19
CA GLN A 717 45.62 4.89 18.06
C GLN A 717 46.93 4.09 17.99
N ASP A 718 48.04 4.81 17.92
CA ASP A 718 49.38 4.30 18.18
C ASP A 718 49.68 4.48 19.67
N VAL A 719 50.04 3.39 20.36
CA VAL A 719 50.32 3.41 21.80
C VAL A 719 51.78 3.09 22.03
N VAL A 720 52.47 3.96 22.76
CA VAL A 720 53.86 3.72 23.15
C VAL A 720 53.91 3.09 24.53
N LEU A 721 54.64 1.99 24.69
CA LEU A 721 54.90 1.33 25.96
C LEU A 721 56.26 1.76 26.50
N TYR A 722 56.34 1.90 27.82
CA TYR A 722 57.54 2.31 28.54
C TYR A 722 58.14 1.14 29.34
N PRO A 723 59.47 1.09 29.53
CA PRO A 723 60.08 0.16 30.48
C PRO A 723 59.50 0.34 31.89
N ALA A 724 59.21 -0.77 32.58
CA ALA A 724 58.53 -0.76 33.87
C ALA A 724 59.37 -0.11 34.98
N ASP A 725 60.70 -0.25 34.92
CA ASP A 725 61.68 0.38 35.81
C ASP A 725 61.81 1.89 35.59
N ARG A 726 61.30 2.41 34.47
CA ARG A 726 61.26 3.84 34.15
C ARG A 726 59.95 4.52 34.57
N ILE A 727 58.95 3.78 35.02
CA ILE A 727 57.73 4.35 35.62
C ILE A 727 57.98 4.57 37.12
N PRO A 728 57.82 5.80 37.65
CA PRO A 728 58.03 6.07 39.06
C PRO A 728 57.17 5.21 39.98
N THR A 729 57.72 4.78 41.11
CA THR A 729 57.00 4.03 42.13
C THR A 729 55.75 4.79 42.58
N GLY A 730 54.58 4.15 42.54
CA GLY A 730 53.31 4.76 42.89
C GLY A 730 52.63 5.53 41.76
N PHE A 731 53.16 5.50 40.54
CA PHE A 731 52.52 6.10 39.36
C PHE A 731 52.01 5.03 38.38
N HIS A 732 50.99 5.40 37.61
CA HIS A 732 50.45 4.67 36.48
C HIS A 732 50.69 5.43 35.19
N PHE A 733 51.07 4.70 34.15
CA PHE A 733 51.14 5.25 32.81
C PHE A 733 49.76 5.29 32.14
N VAL A 734 49.42 6.45 31.60
CA VAL A 734 48.25 6.68 30.77
C VAL A 734 48.72 7.12 29.39
N PRO A 735 48.52 6.30 28.35
CA PRO A 735 48.86 6.67 26.99
C PRO A 735 48.16 7.94 26.53
N GLY A 736 48.90 8.78 25.84
CA GLY A 736 48.38 9.96 25.15
C GLY A 736 47.53 9.55 23.97
N GLY A 737 46.45 10.28 23.72
CA GLY A 737 45.50 9.95 22.67
C GLY A 737 44.33 10.93 22.59
N PRO A 738 43.39 10.69 21.67
CA PRO A 738 42.18 11.48 21.58
C PRO A 738 41.34 11.33 22.86
N PHE A 739 41.11 12.44 23.53
CA PHE A 739 40.31 12.58 24.74
C PHE A 739 39.20 13.58 24.48
N VAL A 740 37.98 13.33 24.98
CA VAL A 740 36.88 14.29 24.84
C VAL A 740 36.81 15.18 26.08
N PHE A 741 36.99 16.47 25.86
CA PHE A 741 36.89 17.53 26.88
C PHE A 741 35.63 18.38 26.63
N GLY A 742 35.06 18.99 27.68
CA GLY A 742 33.84 19.82 27.60
C GLY A 742 32.60 19.17 28.22
N GLY A 743 31.53 19.94 28.39
CA GLY A 743 30.31 19.52 29.09
C GLY A 743 29.11 20.44 28.81
N THR A 744 27.93 20.02 29.26
CA THR A 744 26.64 20.64 28.93
C THR A 744 26.21 21.79 29.86
N TRP A 745 27.07 22.23 30.80
CA TRP A 745 26.70 23.36 31.66
C TRP A 745 26.76 24.68 30.88
N ALA A 746 25.78 25.55 31.11
CA ALA A 746 25.48 26.81 30.42
C ALA A 746 26.60 27.88 30.36
N GLY A 747 27.85 27.54 30.67
CA GLY A 747 28.99 28.46 30.81
C GLY A 747 30.20 28.16 29.92
N GLY A 748 30.05 27.39 28.84
CA GLY A 748 31.06 27.33 27.76
C GLY A 748 32.06 26.19 27.88
N ASN A 749 31.80 25.12 27.12
CA ASN A 749 32.75 24.42 26.25
C ASN A 749 32.00 23.24 25.64
N ALA A 750 31.63 23.34 24.34
CA ALA A 750 31.11 22.21 23.57
C ALA A 750 32.05 21.00 23.70
N HIS A 751 31.51 19.79 23.63
CA HIS A 751 32.35 18.59 23.62
C HIS A 751 33.33 18.66 22.44
N ARG A 752 34.62 18.71 22.73
CA ARG A 752 35.70 18.74 21.73
C ARG A 752 36.63 17.58 21.98
N THR A 753 37.05 16.93 20.91
CA THR A 753 38.12 15.94 20.98
C THR A 753 39.46 16.66 20.93
N VAL A 754 40.30 16.45 21.94
CA VAL A 754 41.65 16.97 22.05
C VAL A 754 42.63 15.80 22.16
N CYS A 755 43.76 15.86 21.46
CA CYS A 755 44.80 14.85 21.62
C CYS A 755 45.69 15.21 22.81
N THR A 756 45.74 14.35 23.82
CA THR A 756 46.65 14.49 24.97
C THR A 756 47.96 13.76 24.72
N GLN A 757 49.02 14.21 25.39
CA GLN A 757 50.30 13.50 25.42
C GLN A 757 50.27 12.35 26.44
N ASP A 758 51.30 11.50 26.40
CA ASP A 758 51.56 10.49 27.41
C ASP A 758 51.74 11.13 28.79
N VAL A 759 51.09 10.57 29.82
CA VAL A 759 51.19 11.09 31.19
C VAL A 759 51.40 9.98 32.21
N PHE A 760 52.19 10.27 33.25
CA PHE A 760 52.30 9.46 34.45
C PHE A 760 51.43 10.08 35.54
N VAL A 761 50.46 9.32 36.06
CA VAL A 761 49.49 9.79 37.06
C VAL A 761 49.69 8.98 38.34
N SER A 762 49.71 9.64 39.51
CA SER A 762 49.80 8.95 40.80
C SER A 762 48.64 7.94 40.97
N ARG A 763 48.95 6.78 41.55
CA ARG A 763 48.00 5.73 41.92
C ARG A 763 47.00 6.17 42.97
N PHE A 764 47.38 7.12 43.83
CA PHE A 764 46.53 7.65 44.88
C PHE A 764 46.16 9.09 44.59
N HIS A 765 44.89 9.45 44.87
CA HIS A 765 44.39 10.81 44.72
C HIS A 765 45.19 11.75 45.62
N VAL A 766 45.65 12.87 45.07
CA VAL A 766 46.15 13.98 45.88
C VAL A 766 44.97 14.54 46.66
N THR A 767 45.03 14.48 47.98
CA THR A 767 43.98 15.04 48.84
C THR A 767 44.08 16.57 48.86
N PHE A 768 42.97 17.26 49.11
CA PHE A 768 43.01 18.71 49.31
C PHE A 768 43.95 19.11 50.45
N GLY A 769 44.09 18.28 51.49
CA GLY A 769 45.05 18.49 52.57
C GLY A 769 46.50 18.47 52.10
N GLU A 770 46.89 17.48 51.31
CA GLU A 770 48.25 17.39 50.74
C GLU A 770 48.55 18.53 49.76
N TYR A 771 47.55 18.96 49.00
CA TYR A 771 47.67 20.10 48.11
C TYR A 771 47.83 21.42 48.90
N LEU A 772 47.11 21.60 50.01
CA LEU A 772 47.27 22.73 50.93
C LEU A 772 48.64 22.71 51.63
N GLU A 773 49.11 21.55 52.06
CA GLU A 773 50.46 21.39 52.62
C GLU A 773 51.54 21.82 51.62
N PHE A 774 51.37 21.47 50.34
CA PHE A 774 52.26 21.92 49.26
C PHE A 774 52.24 23.45 49.09
N LEU A 775 51.07 24.09 49.05
CA LEU A 775 50.96 25.56 48.95
C LEU A 775 51.56 26.27 50.18
N ASN A 776 51.34 25.72 51.37
CA ASN A 776 51.88 26.24 52.62
C ASN A 776 53.41 26.11 52.68
N ALA A 777 53.96 24.99 52.20
CA ALA A 777 55.40 24.78 52.12
C ALA A 777 56.09 25.76 51.16
N LEU A 778 55.46 26.07 50.02
CA LEU A 778 55.96 27.10 49.09
C LEU A 778 56.00 28.48 49.75
N THR A 779 54.92 28.85 50.45
CA THR A 779 54.85 30.13 51.18
C THR A 779 55.89 30.21 52.30
N ALA A 780 56.05 29.14 53.10
CA ALA A 780 57.03 29.05 54.18
C ALA A 780 58.48 29.13 53.68
N ALA A 781 58.75 28.69 52.44
CA ALA A 781 60.04 28.80 51.78
C ALA A 781 60.29 30.17 51.10
N GLY A 782 59.44 31.18 51.35
CA GLY A 782 59.56 32.51 50.77
C GLY A 782 59.09 32.63 49.32
N ARG A 783 58.35 31.65 48.80
CA ARG A 783 57.89 31.55 47.40
C ARG A 783 56.38 31.81 47.28
N ALA A 784 55.90 32.87 47.94
CA ALA A 784 54.47 33.18 48.05
C ALA A 784 53.79 33.51 46.70
N GLU A 785 54.47 34.19 45.76
CA GLU A 785 53.92 34.47 44.43
C GLU A 785 53.69 33.19 43.61
N GLU A 786 54.51 32.17 43.82
CA GLU A 786 54.39 30.88 43.14
C GLU A 786 53.22 30.06 43.70
N ALA A 787 53.04 30.06 45.02
CA ALA A 787 51.87 29.48 45.66
C ALA A 787 50.57 30.12 45.15
N ALA A 788 50.54 31.44 44.96
CA ALA A 788 49.42 32.16 44.36
C ALA A 788 49.20 31.83 42.87
N GLY A 789 50.26 31.49 42.14
CA GLY A 789 50.22 31.13 40.73
C GLY A 789 49.56 29.78 40.45
N VAL A 790 49.72 28.81 41.36
CA VAL A 790 49.18 27.45 41.20
C VAL A 790 47.86 27.22 41.93
N GLN A 791 47.38 28.17 42.73
CA GLN A 791 46.09 28.10 43.42
C GLN A 791 44.91 28.08 42.42
N PRO A 792 43.84 27.31 42.67
CA PRO A 792 42.68 27.27 41.79
C PRO A 792 42.03 28.66 41.72
N ARG A 793 42.00 29.27 40.53
CA ARG A 793 41.38 30.58 40.30
C ARG A 793 39.93 30.41 39.92
N SER A 794 39.04 31.15 40.57
CA SER A 794 37.78 31.57 39.94
C SER A 794 38.00 32.87 39.17
N THR A 795 37.06 33.22 38.29
CA THR A 795 36.99 34.53 37.63
C THR A 795 36.96 35.72 38.62
N GLU A 796 36.78 35.50 39.93
CA GLU A 796 36.77 36.54 40.97
C GLU A 796 37.78 36.31 42.13
N GLY A 797 38.73 35.39 42.00
CA GLY A 797 39.79 35.17 43.00
C GLY A 797 39.90 33.73 43.55
N PRO A 798 40.86 33.47 44.45
CA PRO A 798 41.21 32.12 44.89
C PRO A 798 40.26 31.49 45.93
N TYR A 799 40.04 30.18 45.81
CA TYR A 799 38.99 29.37 46.47
C TYR A 799 39.27 28.89 47.91
N LEU A 800 40.36 29.32 48.54
CA LEU A 800 40.79 28.76 49.83
C LEU A 800 41.14 29.91 50.77
N SER A 801 40.11 30.44 51.45
CA SER A 801 40.21 31.19 52.69
C SER A 801 40.07 30.25 53.88
#